data_AF-A7IA07-F1
#
_entry.id   AF-A7IA07-F1
#
_cell.length_a   1.000
_cell.length_b   1.000
_cell.length_c   1.000
_cell.angle_alpha   90.00
_cell.angle_beta   90.00
_cell.angle_gamma   90.00
#
_symmetry.space_group_name_H-M   'P 1'
#
loop_
_entity.id
_entity.type
_entity.pdbx_description
1 polymer ?
#
loop_
_entity_poly.entity_id
_entity_poly.type
_entity_poly.pdbx_seq_one_letter_code
_entity_poly.pdbx_strand_id
1 'polypeptide(L)'
;MNVTHEPPVKKILYWCDRCNVPLIGRTCACGAEGREIELLQPYDVRPALAADMALIIRLVRERFGNVPVPAVLLLNKTGGVDRADLVLAHGHRFGWLSFDPVARKFVFDLAPEALPFILRHVTSGIIDLETGIEPGQGQGRMGGKKFRLTTPHPDGTAIVKLKNRFGTGTVRDGQVRVRELATVEPRTGKNPDWAQVVQQNRYHLKNLERSAVRMIKQHIHDRPVCNVSFSGGKDSTAVLTLARKAGVTAAFFLDTGIEFPETVAFVRSQGVPVIEKAGDFFSAVEKAGPPGKDNRWCCKLLKLRPLQIHLAEVGPCVTVQGNRWYESWNRAALEETSQNPANPLQLNISPIRNWRALEVFLYLWWQKAEINPLYEKGVERIGCWVCPSMLESEYEVLRAMHPAYAERWDAFLTAYAKKKGLPEAFHRWGLWRWKALPPKMRELCRDRGIPVREDYTLQAEPPDEHEETVEIAGERTLEPDMAAGTDGGYDVEAIRRDFPILGDLIYLDNAATSFSPEPVIAAMVEFEHRYRANVGRGIHRLTGIASQRYWHAHEKVADFIGGKDGVVVFTRNTTESVNMVAQGLPWKAGDRVITTILEHHSNLLPWRRLARQGVTTEIVGIGPDYQPDLAALERAVTENTRLVALTQASNVLGVVTPIREIAKICHDHGALLLVDGAQAVPHMPVNTEDLGCDFYCFSGHKMSGPTGTGVLWMKEACIEPAMLGGGMIETVTADGYTLSPGYQQYEAGTPNIAGGIGLGAAVSYLQAIGMERIHRYEAGLTDRLIAALSKNNRIHVYAPPDPARRIGVVSFTVDGFHPHEVALQLDEAADIMVRSGHHCCQPLVESLGLPEGTVRASLAYYNTRQEIDLLVATLDEITR
;
A
#
# COMPACT_ATOMS: atom_id res chain seq x y z
N MET A 1 -4.68 -2.93 -19.83
CA MET A 1 -3.26 -2.50 -19.84
C MET A 1 -3.17 -1.20 -19.05
N ASN A 2 -2.96 -1.28 -17.74
CA ASN A 2 -2.62 -0.08 -16.97
C ASN A 2 -1.11 0.09 -17.07
N VAL A 3 -0.69 0.95 -18.00
CA VAL A 3 0.68 1.46 -18.05
C VAL A 3 0.92 2.11 -16.70
N THR A 4 1.73 1.49 -15.84
CA THR A 4 2.29 2.13 -14.65
C THR A 4 3.06 3.34 -15.14
N HIS A 5 2.45 4.53 -15.05
CA HIS A 5 3.08 5.75 -15.51
C HIS A 5 4.21 6.07 -14.53
N GLU A 6 5.46 5.77 -14.93
CA GLU A 6 6.63 6.19 -14.15
C GLU A 6 6.57 7.72 -14.05
N PRO A 7 6.55 8.31 -12.83
CA PRO A 7 6.44 9.75 -12.70
C PRO A 7 7.62 10.43 -13.43
N PRO A 8 7.42 11.59 -14.07
CA PRO A 8 8.46 12.26 -14.87
C PRO A 8 9.54 12.89 -13.98
N VAL A 9 10.34 12.05 -13.33
CA VAL A 9 11.42 12.43 -12.40
C VAL A 9 12.73 12.76 -13.14
N LYS A 10 13.48 13.73 -12.63
CA LYS A 10 14.78 14.17 -13.13
C LYS A 10 15.87 13.19 -12.68
N LYS A 11 16.19 12.22 -13.53
CA LYS A 11 17.24 11.22 -13.28
C LYS A 11 18.66 11.80 -13.42
N ILE A 12 18.79 12.95 -14.08
CA ILE A 12 20.08 13.56 -14.44
C ILE A 12 20.33 14.86 -13.66
N LEU A 13 21.54 15.01 -13.14
CA LEU A 13 22.15 16.27 -12.71
C LEU A 13 23.17 16.70 -13.78
N TYR A 14 23.35 18.01 -13.97
CA TYR A 14 24.36 18.54 -14.89
C TYR A 14 25.56 19.08 -14.10
N TRP A 15 26.76 19.02 -14.66
CA TRP A 15 27.97 19.59 -14.05
C TRP A 15 28.77 20.40 -15.07
N CYS A 16 29.06 21.65 -14.74
CA CYS A 16 29.90 22.49 -15.59
C CYS A 16 31.37 22.21 -15.28
N ASP A 17 32.07 21.48 -16.16
CA ASP A 17 33.50 21.19 -15.96
C ASP A 17 34.37 22.46 -16.01
N ARG A 18 33.94 23.52 -16.72
CA ARG A 18 34.66 24.82 -16.81
C ARG A 18 34.62 25.63 -15.50
N CYS A 19 33.46 25.67 -14.85
CA CYS A 19 33.25 26.39 -13.60
C CYS A 19 33.41 25.50 -12.36
N ASN A 20 33.45 24.18 -12.57
CA ASN A 20 33.41 23.14 -11.55
C ASN A 20 32.21 23.24 -10.58
N VAL A 21 31.02 23.50 -11.12
CA VAL A 21 29.79 23.66 -10.31
C VAL A 21 28.67 22.73 -10.81
N PRO A 22 27.79 22.25 -9.91
CA PRO A 22 26.58 21.57 -10.33
C PRO A 22 25.59 22.55 -10.97
N LEU A 23 24.81 22.03 -11.91
CA LEU A 23 23.79 22.76 -12.64
C LEU A 23 22.44 22.05 -12.53
N ILE A 24 21.38 22.83 -12.31
CA ILE A 24 19.98 22.35 -12.28
C ILE A 24 19.34 22.34 -13.69
N GLY A 25 20.09 22.73 -14.71
CA GLY A 25 19.74 22.66 -16.13
C GLY A 25 20.98 22.50 -17.00
N ARG A 26 20.79 22.27 -18.31
CA ARG A 26 21.86 21.87 -19.25
C ARG A 26 22.99 22.89 -19.43
N THR A 27 22.70 24.18 -19.29
CA THR A 27 23.64 25.26 -19.64
C THR A 27 24.13 26.02 -18.41
N CYS A 28 25.42 26.36 -18.40
CA CYS A 28 26.03 27.23 -17.40
C CYS A 28 25.91 28.71 -17.81
N ALA A 29 25.85 29.65 -16.86
CA ALA A 29 25.94 31.07 -17.18
C ALA A 29 27.28 31.48 -17.83
N CYS A 30 28.33 30.67 -17.72
CA CYS A 30 29.58 30.87 -18.44
C CYS A 30 29.54 30.44 -19.93
N GLY A 31 28.38 29.99 -20.43
CA GLY A 31 28.16 29.54 -21.80
C GLY A 31 28.54 28.09 -22.10
N ALA A 32 29.11 27.35 -21.13
CA ALA A 32 29.42 25.93 -21.31
C ALA A 32 28.18 25.04 -21.12
N GLU A 33 28.11 23.96 -21.87
CA GLU A 33 27.17 22.87 -21.59
C GLU A 33 27.67 22.01 -20.43
N GLY A 34 26.74 21.57 -19.58
CA GLY A 34 27.03 20.71 -18.45
C GLY A 34 27.09 19.24 -18.87
N ARG A 35 28.06 18.51 -18.34
CA ARG A 35 28.13 17.05 -18.44
C ARG A 35 27.03 16.41 -17.59
N GLU A 36 26.43 15.35 -18.11
CA GLU A 36 25.40 14.59 -17.39
C GLU A 36 26.00 13.71 -16.29
N ILE A 37 25.33 13.70 -15.14
CA ILE A 37 25.61 12.85 -13.99
C ILE A 37 24.30 12.15 -13.65
N GLU A 38 24.31 10.83 -13.78
CA GLU A 38 23.19 10.00 -13.38
C GLU A 38 23.08 9.96 -11.85
N LEU A 39 21.90 10.26 -11.34
CA LEU A 39 21.58 10.17 -9.91
C LEU A 39 21.06 8.77 -9.58
N LEU A 40 21.35 8.32 -8.36
CA LEU A 40 20.77 7.10 -7.81
C LEU A 40 19.39 7.38 -7.22
N GLN A 41 18.53 6.36 -7.24
CA GLN A 41 17.18 6.45 -6.67
C GLN A 41 17.21 6.78 -5.17
N PRO A 42 16.34 7.69 -4.69
CA PRO A 42 15.13 8.21 -5.37
C PRO A 42 15.36 9.46 -6.24
N TYR A 43 16.60 9.72 -6.68
CA TYR A 43 17.00 10.87 -7.50
C TYR A 43 16.94 12.23 -6.79
N ASP A 44 16.73 12.25 -5.46
CA ASP A 44 16.90 13.47 -4.66
C ASP A 44 18.39 13.71 -4.38
N VAL A 45 18.78 14.98 -4.51
CA VAL A 45 20.14 15.44 -4.25
C VAL A 45 20.07 16.77 -3.52
N ARG A 46 20.93 16.96 -2.52
CA ARG A 46 21.00 18.18 -1.71
C ARG A 46 22.44 18.67 -1.53
N PRO A 47 22.67 19.95 -1.24
CA PRO A 47 23.97 20.42 -0.77
C PRO A 47 24.35 19.73 0.55
N ALA A 48 25.64 19.45 0.73
CA ALA A 48 26.20 19.21 2.06
C ALA A 48 26.28 20.56 2.80
N LEU A 49 25.67 20.63 3.98
CA LEU A 49 25.64 21.83 4.82
C LEU A 49 26.77 21.79 5.87
N ALA A 50 26.85 22.79 6.76
CA ALA A 50 28.01 22.94 7.66
C ALA A 50 28.33 21.67 8.47
N ALA A 51 27.34 21.05 9.10
CA ALA A 51 27.53 19.80 9.85
C ALA A 51 27.96 18.62 8.96
N ASP A 52 27.38 18.48 7.75
CA ASP A 52 27.78 17.43 6.81
C ASP A 52 29.23 17.62 6.36
N MET A 53 29.60 18.86 6.03
CA MET A 53 30.96 19.22 5.62
C MET A 53 31.97 18.93 6.73
N ALA A 54 31.68 19.37 7.96
CA ALA A 54 32.53 19.11 9.12
C ALA A 54 32.71 17.60 9.36
N LEU A 55 31.62 16.83 9.25
CA LEU A 55 31.63 15.38 9.39
C LEU A 55 32.50 14.71 8.32
N ILE A 56 32.28 15.02 7.04
CA ILE A 56 33.02 14.43 5.92
C ILE A 56 34.50 14.80 6.01
N ILE A 57 34.83 16.07 6.28
CA ILE A 57 36.22 16.52 6.46
C ILE A 57 36.90 15.75 7.59
N ARG A 58 36.21 15.56 8.73
CA ARG A 58 36.74 14.79 9.86
C ARG A 58 37.01 13.34 9.46
N LEU A 59 36.03 12.64 8.89
CA LEU A 59 36.17 11.22 8.51
C LEU A 59 37.25 10.99 7.46
N VAL A 60 37.35 11.88 6.47
CA VAL A 60 38.42 11.84 5.46
C VAL A 60 39.77 12.10 6.12
N ARG A 61 39.86 13.08 7.03
CA ARG A 61 41.10 13.44 7.72
C ARG A 61 41.63 12.31 8.60
N GLU A 62 40.76 11.73 9.43
CA GLU A 62 41.10 10.63 10.33
C GLU A 62 41.70 9.45 9.57
N ARG A 63 41.24 9.23 8.33
CA ARG A 63 41.62 8.05 7.55
C ARG A 63 42.76 8.26 6.57
N PHE A 64 42.83 9.41 5.92
CA PHE A 64 43.75 9.67 4.80
C PHE A 64 44.70 10.85 5.03
N GLY A 65 44.61 11.50 6.20
CA GLY A 65 45.38 12.71 6.52
C GLY A 65 44.72 13.98 5.99
N ASN A 66 45.45 15.10 6.01
CA ASN A 66 44.91 16.42 5.62
C ASN A 66 44.72 16.56 4.10
N VAL A 67 43.69 15.89 3.59
CA VAL A 67 43.25 15.93 2.20
C VAL A 67 42.28 17.10 1.99
N PRO A 68 42.42 17.88 0.90
CA PRO A 68 41.47 18.94 0.59
C PRO A 68 40.12 18.35 0.16
N VAL A 69 39.06 18.72 0.89
CA VAL A 69 37.67 18.45 0.51
C VAL A 69 37.11 19.72 -0.15
N PRO A 70 36.50 19.65 -1.35
CA PRO A 70 36.01 20.84 -2.03
C PRO A 70 34.82 21.47 -1.31
N ALA A 71 34.66 22.78 -1.44
CA ALA A 71 33.61 23.54 -0.75
C ALA A 71 32.19 23.24 -1.26
N VAL A 72 32.07 22.73 -2.49
CA VAL A 72 30.80 22.30 -3.09
C VAL A 72 30.75 20.78 -3.12
N LEU A 73 30.00 20.22 -2.18
CA LEU A 73 29.63 18.80 -2.14
C LEU A 73 28.12 18.63 -2.28
N LEU A 74 27.72 17.61 -3.02
CA LEU A 74 26.33 17.17 -3.10
C LEU A 74 26.17 15.80 -2.45
N LEU A 75 25.05 15.61 -1.78
CA LEU A 75 24.63 14.36 -1.19
C LEU A 75 23.43 13.84 -1.99
N ASN A 76 23.67 12.81 -2.79
CA ASN A 76 22.61 12.09 -3.48
C ASN A 76 22.13 10.96 -2.57
N LYS A 77 20.89 11.12 -2.09
CA LYS A 77 20.27 10.19 -1.15
C LYS A 77 20.07 8.84 -1.79
N THR A 78 20.32 7.77 -1.04
CA THR A 78 20.09 6.39 -1.49
C THR A 78 19.38 5.58 -0.41
N GLY A 79 18.84 4.41 -0.77
CA GLY A 79 18.28 3.48 0.21
C GLY A 79 19.39 2.81 1.03
N GLY A 80 19.37 2.96 2.36
CA GLY A 80 20.32 2.34 3.30
C GLY A 80 19.61 1.63 4.46
N VAL A 81 20.40 1.07 5.39
CA VAL A 81 19.90 0.60 6.71
C VAL A 81 19.38 1.80 7.51
N ASP A 82 20.16 2.87 7.54
CA ASP A 82 19.75 4.19 8.04
C ASP A 82 20.21 5.27 7.03
N ARG A 83 21.07 6.23 7.40
CA ARG A 83 21.64 7.20 6.45
C ARG A 83 22.60 6.55 5.46
N ALA A 84 22.42 6.83 4.17
CA ALA A 84 23.30 6.41 3.07
C ALA A 84 23.24 7.41 1.91
N ASP A 85 24.30 8.20 1.77
CA ASP A 85 24.43 9.25 0.75
C ASP A 85 25.63 9.00 -0.15
N LEU A 86 25.41 9.01 -1.46
CA LEU A 86 26.48 9.13 -2.43
C LEU A 86 26.95 10.59 -2.43
N VAL A 87 28.21 10.81 -2.04
CA VAL A 87 28.86 12.13 -2.04
C VAL A 87 29.40 12.39 -3.43
N LEU A 88 28.95 13.47 -4.07
CA LEU A 88 29.43 13.93 -5.36
C LEU A 88 30.31 15.17 -5.17
N ALA A 89 31.48 15.15 -5.80
CA ALA A 89 32.45 16.24 -5.80
C ALA A 89 33.14 16.30 -7.16
N HIS A 90 33.48 17.50 -7.63
CA HIS A 90 34.10 17.70 -8.96
C HIS A 90 33.34 17.03 -10.12
N GLY A 91 32.02 16.81 -9.97
CA GLY A 91 31.20 16.11 -10.94
C GLY A 91 31.44 14.60 -11.03
N HIS A 92 32.07 14.03 -10.00
CA HIS A 92 32.37 12.61 -9.89
C HIS A 92 31.87 12.06 -8.55
N ARG A 93 31.81 10.73 -8.45
CA ARG A 93 31.59 10.04 -7.17
C ARG A 93 32.81 10.25 -6.29
N PHE A 94 32.63 10.93 -5.17
CA PHE A 94 33.71 11.20 -4.23
C PHE A 94 33.80 10.12 -3.15
N GLY A 95 32.65 9.61 -2.72
CA GLY A 95 32.57 8.54 -1.74
C GLY A 95 31.14 8.31 -1.29
N TRP A 96 30.99 7.47 -0.27
CA TRP A 96 29.72 7.15 0.35
C TRP A 96 29.77 7.50 1.82
N LEU A 97 28.86 8.38 2.25
CA LEU A 97 28.64 8.68 3.67
C LEU A 97 27.50 7.81 4.16
N SER A 98 27.75 6.97 5.15
CA SER A 98 26.73 6.10 5.74
C SER A 98 26.78 6.13 7.26
N PHE A 99 25.66 5.78 7.90
CA PHE A 99 25.58 5.62 9.35
C PHE A 99 25.28 4.15 9.68
N ASP A 100 26.12 3.56 10.53
CA ASP A 100 25.88 2.23 11.10
C ASP A 100 25.04 2.41 12.39
N PRO A 101 23.76 1.99 12.42
CA PRO A 101 22.90 2.15 13.59
C PRO A 101 23.27 1.23 14.76
N VAL A 102 24.07 0.18 14.54
CA VAL A 102 24.52 -0.71 15.61
C VAL A 102 25.78 -0.15 16.27
N ALA A 103 26.77 0.22 15.46
CA ALA A 103 27.99 0.85 15.96
C ALA A 103 27.78 2.32 16.37
N ARG A 104 26.66 2.92 15.94
CA ARG A 104 26.27 4.33 16.12
C ARG A 104 27.35 5.30 15.66
N LYS A 105 27.93 5.00 14.49
CA LYS A 105 29.06 5.74 13.91
C LYS A 105 28.84 5.98 12.44
N PHE A 106 29.32 7.13 11.99
CA PHE A 106 29.41 7.43 10.56
C PHE A 106 30.64 6.79 9.94
N VAL A 107 30.47 6.29 8.72
CA VAL A 107 31.53 5.73 7.89
C VAL A 107 31.57 6.48 6.57
N PHE A 108 32.78 6.82 6.13
CA PHE A 108 33.02 7.41 4.81
C PHE A 108 33.86 6.44 3.96
N ASP A 109 33.23 5.90 2.92
CA ASP A 109 33.88 5.01 1.96
C ASP A 109 34.28 5.78 0.71
N LEU A 110 35.58 5.98 0.54
CA LEU A 110 36.15 6.70 -0.59
C LEU A 110 35.87 5.97 -1.93
N ALA A 111 35.44 6.71 -2.94
CA ALA A 111 35.26 6.19 -4.29
C ALA A 111 36.57 6.27 -5.10
N PRO A 112 36.84 5.33 -6.03
CA PRO A 112 38.02 5.39 -6.90
C PRO A 112 38.16 6.70 -7.68
N GLU A 113 37.06 7.33 -8.07
CA GLU A 113 37.04 8.58 -8.84
C GLU A 113 37.47 9.81 -8.03
N ALA A 114 37.57 9.69 -6.71
CA ALA A 114 38.16 10.71 -5.85
C ALA A 114 39.70 10.71 -5.89
N LEU A 115 40.33 9.58 -6.22
CA LEU A 115 41.79 9.41 -6.18
C LEU A 115 42.56 10.47 -6.98
N PRO A 116 42.16 10.84 -8.22
CA PRO A 116 42.82 11.93 -8.94
C PRO A 116 42.95 13.23 -8.14
N PHE A 117 41.98 13.55 -7.30
CA PHE A 117 41.91 14.82 -6.58
C PHE A 117 42.62 14.80 -5.23
N ILE A 118 42.78 13.61 -4.63
CA ILE A 118 43.29 13.51 -3.26
C ILE A 118 44.70 12.96 -3.17
N LEU A 119 45.15 12.13 -4.13
CA LEU A 119 46.38 11.33 -4.00
C LEU A 119 47.64 12.15 -3.67
N ARG A 120 47.74 13.40 -4.12
CA ARG A 120 48.87 14.29 -3.82
C ARG A 120 48.97 14.71 -2.35
N HIS A 121 47.88 14.56 -1.59
CA HIS A 121 47.73 15.06 -0.23
C HIS A 121 47.54 13.93 0.80
N VAL A 122 47.39 12.69 0.35
CA VAL A 122 47.20 11.55 1.25
C VAL A 122 48.51 11.26 1.98
N THR A 123 48.45 11.19 3.31
CA THR A 123 49.61 10.87 4.17
C THR A 123 49.43 9.59 4.97
N SER A 124 48.22 9.04 5.02
CA SER A 124 47.90 7.80 5.74
C SER A 124 46.84 6.98 4.99
N GLY A 125 46.57 5.75 5.44
CA GLY A 125 45.52 4.92 4.84
C GLY A 125 45.86 4.34 3.47
N ILE A 126 47.14 4.35 3.07
CA ILE A 126 47.65 3.68 1.87
C ILE A 126 48.25 2.32 2.25
N ILE A 127 47.83 1.27 1.55
CA ILE A 127 48.39 -0.08 1.63
C ILE A 127 49.16 -0.35 0.34
N ASP A 128 50.48 -0.44 0.45
CA ASP A 128 51.33 -0.86 -0.67
C ASP A 128 51.29 -2.38 -0.78
N LEU A 129 50.72 -2.90 -1.86
CA LEU A 129 50.55 -4.33 -2.07
C LEU A 129 51.85 -5.07 -2.37
N GLU A 130 52.97 -4.37 -2.62
CA GLU A 130 54.29 -5.02 -2.79
C GLU A 130 54.92 -5.38 -1.45
N THR A 131 54.61 -4.64 -0.39
CA THR A 131 55.24 -4.78 0.93
C THR A 131 54.26 -5.08 2.07
N GLY A 132 52.97 -4.78 1.87
CA GLY A 132 51.93 -4.83 2.88
C GLY A 132 51.09 -6.12 2.89
N ILE A 133 51.38 -7.10 2.02
CA ILE A 133 50.68 -8.39 1.97
C ILE A 133 51.62 -9.56 2.25
N GLU A 134 51.09 -10.67 2.75
CA GLU A 134 51.90 -11.87 3.03
C GLU A 134 52.63 -12.39 1.77
N PRO A 135 53.86 -12.91 1.91
CA PRO A 135 54.65 -13.41 0.79
C PRO A 135 53.91 -14.47 -0.03
N GLY A 136 54.03 -14.40 -1.36
CA GLY A 136 53.43 -15.37 -2.29
C GLY A 136 51.99 -15.07 -2.73
N GLN A 137 51.31 -14.07 -2.15
CA GLN A 137 49.92 -13.74 -2.50
C GLN A 137 49.76 -12.80 -3.74
N GLY A 138 50.84 -12.31 -4.34
CA GLY A 138 50.84 -11.18 -5.31
C GLY A 138 50.91 -11.48 -6.81
N GLN A 139 50.56 -12.68 -7.30
CA GLN A 139 50.66 -13.02 -8.73
C GLN A 139 49.34 -12.83 -9.52
N GLY A 140 49.42 -12.16 -10.67
CA GLY A 140 48.32 -11.98 -11.63
C GLY A 140 47.38 -10.78 -11.38
N ARG A 141 46.14 -10.84 -11.88
CA ARG A 141 45.13 -9.77 -11.70
C ARG A 141 44.74 -9.66 -10.22
N MET A 142 44.90 -8.47 -9.62
CA MET A 142 44.68 -8.24 -8.19
C MET A 142 43.25 -7.79 -7.84
N GLY A 143 42.53 -7.16 -8.77
CA GLY A 143 41.15 -6.69 -8.55
C GLY A 143 40.20 -7.82 -8.17
N GLY A 144 39.38 -7.60 -7.15
CA GLY A 144 38.40 -8.54 -6.60
C GLY A 144 38.95 -9.51 -5.55
N LYS A 145 40.28 -9.65 -5.41
CA LYS A 145 40.93 -10.61 -4.50
C LYS A 145 41.08 -10.06 -3.07
N LYS A 146 41.24 -10.98 -2.10
CA LYS A 146 41.56 -10.70 -0.71
C LYS A 146 43.01 -11.08 -0.41
N PHE A 147 43.70 -10.24 0.35
CA PHE A 147 45.09 -10.45 0.75
C PHE A 147 45.22 -10.24 2.24
N ARG A 148 46.03 -11.06 2.91
CA ARG A 148 46.30 -10.91 4.35
C ARG A 148 47.40 -9.87 4.55
N LEU A 149 47.16 -8.94 5.47
CA LEU A 149 48.05 -7.81 5.71
C LEU A 149 49.18 -8.19 6.65
N THR A 150 50.40 -7.72 6.35
CA THR A 150 51.59 -7.94 7.20
C THR A 150 51.61 -7.05 8.44
N THR A 151 50.94 -5.90 8.38
CA THR A 151 50.79 -4.95 9.49
C THR A 151 49.31 -4.70 9.81
N PRO A 152 48.95 -4.41 11.07
CA PRO A 152 47.58 -4.04 11.41
C PRO A 152 47.13 -2.75 10.70
N HIS A 153 45.95 -2.78 10.09
CA HIS A 153 45.30 -1.61 9.52
C HIS A 153 43.87 -1.49 10.08
N PRO A 154 43.34 -0.27 10.30
CA PRO A 154 41.96 -0.09 10.72
C PRO A 154 40.96 -0.58 9.68
N ASP A 155 39.88 -1.20 10.14
CA ASP A 155 38.80 -1.70 9.29
C ASP A 155 38.12 -0.58 8.47
N GLY A 156 37.66 -0.94 7.26
CA GLY A 156 36.97 -0.08 6.28
C GLY A 156 37.82 0.28 5.04
N THR A 157 37.50 1.38 4.37
CA THR A 157 38.12 1.71 3.06
C THR A 157 39.58 2.17 3.13
N ALA A 158 40.49 1.51 2.41
CA ALA A 158 41.88 1.94 2.26
C ALA A 158 42.19 2.30 0.79
N ILE A 159 43.22 3.13 0.58
CA ILE A 159 43.82 3.29 -0.74
C ILE A 159 44.81 2.15 -0.91
N VAL A 160 44.76 1.48 -2.05
CA VAL A 160 45.70 0.39 -2.37
C VAL A 160 46.61 0.85 -3.50
N LYS A 161 47.89 0.53 -3.38
CA LYS A 161 48.94 0.88 -4.34
C LYS A 161 49.65 -0.39 -4.80
N LEU A 162 49.95 -0.49 -6.09
CA LEU A 162 50.83 -1.50 -6.66
C LEU A 162 51.66 -0.84 -7.75
N LYS A 163 52.96 -0.65 -7.52
CA LYS A 163 53.83 0.15 -8.40
C LYS A 163 53.23 1.55 -8.61
N ASN A 164 52.95 1.92 -9.87
CA ASN A 164 52.36 3.21 -10.26
C ASN A 164 50.81 3.16 -10.41
N ARG A 165 50.16 2.08 -9.96
CA ARG A 165 48.71 1.93 -10.01
C ARG A 165 48.11 2.13 -8.63
N PHE A 166 46.97 2.81 -8.59
CA PHE A 166 46.22 3.11 -7.38
C PHE A 166 44.78 2.63 -7.50
N GLY A 167 44.14 2.43 -6.37
CA GLY A 167 42.76 2.00 -6.29
C GLY A 167 42.22 2.10 -4.86
N THR A 168 41.02 1.56 -4.65
CA THR A 168 40.44 1.44 -3.31
C THR A 168 40.29 -0.03 -2.92
N GLY A 169 40.42 -0.30 -1.63
CA GLY A 169 40.22 -1.61 -1.02
C GLY A 169 39.39 -1.50 0.25
N THR A 170 38.90 -2.62 0.75
CA THR A 170 38.19 -2.69 2.03
C THR A 170 38.96 -3.61 2.97
N VAL A 171 39.45 -3.05 4.08
CA VAL A 171 40.10 -3.78 5.16
C VAL A 171 39.04 -4.33 6.10
N ARG A 172 39.15 -5.61 6.43
CA ARG A 172 38.33 -6.27 7.45
C ARG A 172 39.08 -7.47 7.99
N ASP A 173 39.09 -7.63 9.32
CA ASP A 173 39.69 -8.79 10.00
C ASP A 173 41.16 -9.04 9.58
N GLY A 174 41.95 -7.96 9.44
CA GLY A 174 43.37 -8.04 9.05
C GLY A 174 43.61 -8.44 7.58
N GLN A 175 42.58 -8.44 6.74
CA GLN A 175 42.68 -8.68 5.30
C GLN A 175 42.22 -7.46 4.51
N VAL A 176 42.85 -7.20 3.35
CA VAL A 176 42.38 -6.19 2.39
C VAL A 176 41.75 -6.87 1.18
N ARG A 177 40.50 -6.50 0.86
CA ARG A 177 39.87 -6.83 -0.42
C ARG A 177 40.10 -5.69 -1.42
N VAL A 178 40.91 -5.93 -2.43
CA VAL A 178 41.17 -4.94 -3.50
C VAL A 178 39.97 -4.88 -4.42
N ARG A 179 39.39 -3.69 -4.64
CA ARG A 179 38.26 -3.54 -5.57
C ARG A 179 38.78 -3.52 -7.01
N GLU A 180 39.58 -2.51 -7.32
CA GLU A 180 40.19 -2.30 -8.63
C GLU A 180 41.51 -1.54 -8.48
N LEU A 181 42.40 -1.64 -9.47
CA LEU A 181 43.62 -0.84 -9.58
C LEU A 181 43.66 -0.23 -10.97
N ALA A 182 44.01 1.05 -11.10
CA ALA A 182 44.18 1.73 -12.36
C ALA A 182 45.38 2.69 -12.29
N THR A 183 45.89 3.12 -13.44
CA THR A 183 46.80 4.27 -13.46
C THR A 183 45.96 5.51 -13.16
N VAL A 184 46.34 6.27 -12.13
CA VAL A 184 45.61 7.46 -11.69
C VAL A 184 46.47 8.68 -11.93
N GLU A 185 46.02 9.56 -12.84
CA GLU A 185 46.65 10.85 -13.08
C GLU A 185 46.11 11.90 -12.09
N PRO A 186 46.97 12.54 -11.26
CA PRO A 186 46.51 13.55 -10.34
C PRO A 186 45.94 14.79 -11.04
N ARG A 187 44.81 15.28 -10.54
CA ARG A 187 44.06 16.44 -11.06
C ARG A 187 43.92 17.50 -9.98
N THR A 188 43.96 18.76 -10.41
CA THR A 188 43.62 19.93 -9.60
C THR A 188 42.49 20.68 -10.29
N GLY A 189 41.37 20.85 -9.59
CA GLY A 189 40.18 21.57 -10.09
C GLY A 189 39.99 22.91 -9.38
N LYS A 190 39.13 23.77 -9.94
CA LYS A 190 38.64 24.97 -9.24
C LYS A 190 37.88 24.58 -7.97
N ASN A 191 37.92 25.40 -6.94
CA ASN A 191 37.17 25.19 -5.71
C ASN A 191 36.14 26.32 -5.51
N PRO A 192 35.01 26.30 -6.25
CA PRO A 192 33.98 27.33 -6.12
C PRO A 192 33.24 27.19 -4.79
N ASP A 193 32.50 28.25 -4.42
CA ASP A 193 31.56 28.24 -3.31
C ASP A 193 30.10 28.19 -3.80
N TRP A 194 29.15 28.10 -2.87
CA TRP A 194 27.72 28.08 -3.19
C TRP A 194 27.21 29.39 -3.81
N ALA A 195 27.85 30.53 -3.55
CA ALA A 195 27.49 31.80 -4.18
C ALA A 195 27.76 31.75 -5.69
N GLN A 196 28.90 31.18 -6.10
CA GLN A 196 29.20 30.93 -7.50
C GLN A 196 28.23 29.91 -8.11
N VAL A 197 27.85 28.84 -7.40
CA VAL A 197 26.84 27.87 -7.89
C VAL A 197 25.51 28.56 -8.19
N VAL A 198 25.03 29.41 -7.26
CA VAL A 198 23.80 30.20 -7.44
C VAL A 198 23.91 31.13 -8.66
N GLN A 199 25.05 31.83 -8.80
CA GLN A 199 25.29 32.72 -9.94
C GLN A 199 25.22 31.97 -11.27
N GLN A 200 25.84 30.80 -11.36
CA GLN A 200 25.87 30.00 -12.59
C GLN A 200 24.52 29.37 -12.95
N ASN A 201 23.64 29.19 -11.96
CA ASN A 201 22.29 28.65 -12.15
C ASN A 201 21.19 29.72 -12.25
N ARG A 202 21.53 31.02 -12.22
CA ARG A 202 20.58 32.13 -12.11
C ARG A 202 19.47 32.11 -13.17
N TYR A 203 19.79 31.73 -14.40
CA TYR A 203 18.79 31.61 -15.47
C TYR A 203 17.74 30.54 -15.16
N HIS A 204 18.19 29.34 -14.75
CA HIS A 204 17.31 28.23 -14.41
C HIS A 204 16.46 28.53 -13.18
N LEU A 205 17.05 29.16 -12.15
CA LEU A 205 16.34 29.57 -10.94
C LEU A 205 15.22 30.58 -11.22
N LYS A 206 15.45 31.56 -12.12
CA LYS A 206 14.40 32.48 -12.58
C LYS A 206 13.25 31.76 -13.27
N ASN A 207 13.53 30.73 -14.06
CA ASN A 207 12.49 29.95 -14.74
C ASN A 207 11.67 29.11 -13.76
N LEU A 208 12.32 28.48 -12.78
CA LEU A 208 11.64 27.75 -11.71
C LEU A 208 10.71 28.68 -10.92
N GLU A 209 11.20 29.84 -10.49
CA GLU A 209 10.38 30.85 -9.80
C GLU A 209 9.17 31.27 -10.63
N ARG A 210 9.40 31.63 -11.91
CA ARG A 210 8.33 32.07 -12.81
C ARG A 210 7.24 31.01 -12.96
N SER A 211 7.64 29.75 -13.12
CA SER A 211 6.71 28.62 -13.24
C SER A 211 5.89 28.43 -11.97
N ALA A 212 6.54 28.41 -10.82
CA ALA A 212 5.89 28.21 -9.53
C ALA A 212 4.94 29.36 -9.17
N VAL A 213 5.37 30.62 -9.35
CA VAL A 213 4.53 31.80 -9.11
C VAL A 213 3.33 31.83 -10.06
N ARG A 214 3.52 31.45 -11.33
CA ARG A 214 2.42 31.35 -12.30
C ARG A 214 1.37 30.34 -11.84
N MET A 215 1.79 29.17 -11.40
CA MET A 215 0.87 28.14 -10.90
C MET A 215 0.07 28.64 -9.70
N ILE A 216 0.73 29.27 -8.72
CA ILE A 216 0.01 29.83 -7.56
C ILE A 216 -1.05 30.82 -8.03
N LYS A 217 -0.68 31.78 -8.90
CA LYS A 217 -1.59 32.78 -9.46
C LYS A 217 -2.77 32.19 -10.25
N GLN A 218 -2.63 31.01 -10.85
CA GLN A 218 -3.72 30.35 -11.56
C GLN A 218 -4.81 29.86 -10.60
N HIS A 219 -4.46 29.54 -9.35
CA HIS A 219 -5.36 28.92 -8.39
C HIS A 219 -5.78 29.83 -7.23
N ILE A 220 -5.14 30.98 -7.00
CA ILE A 220 -5.44 31.85 -5.84
C ILE A 220 -6.92 32.29 -5.74
N HIS A 221 -7.67 32.24 -6.83
CA HIS A 221 -9.08 32.65 -6.90
C HIS A 221 -10.07 31.48 -6.94
N ASP A 222 -9.58 30.23 -6.86
CA ASP A 222 -10.45 29.05 -6.90
C ASP A 222 -11.31 28.92 -5.64
N ARG A 223 -10.91 29.57 -4.54
CA ARG A 223 -11.65 29.65 -3.27
C ARG A 223 -11.50 31.06 -2.65
N PRO A 224 -12.40 31.46 -1.73
CA PRO A 224 -12.37 32.78 -1.07
C PRO A 224 -11.09 33.08 -0.29
N VAL A 225 -10.47 32.05 0.32
CA VAL A 225 -9.23 32.19 1.09
C VAL A 225 -8.10 31.46 0.39
N CYS A 226 -6.91 32.07 0.34
CA CYS A 226 -5.69 31.38 -0.08
C CYS A 226 -4.63 31.54 1.01
N ASN A 227 -4.04 30.43 1.45
CA ASN A 227 -3.06 30.41 2.54
C ASN A 227 -1.89 29.45 2.24
N VAL A 228 -0.82 29.57 3.01
CA VAL A 228 0.34 28.67 2.97
C VAL A 228 0.33 27.76 4.18
N SER A 229 0.37 26.45 3.96
CA SER A 229 0.67 25.49 5.03
C SER A 229 2.17 25.49 5.27
N PHE A 230 2.61 26.19 6.31
CA PHE A 230 4.01 26.39 6.61
C PHE A 230 4.45 25.42 7.72
N SER A 231 5.50 24.62 7.48
CA SER A 231 6.01 23.65 8.47
C SER A 231 7.36 24.07 9.07
N GLY A 232 7.87 25.26 8.73
CA GLY A 232 9.21 25.70 9.12
C GLY A 232 10.36 25.05 8.33
N GLY A 233 10.07 24.19 7.35
CA GLY A 233 11.08 23.44 6.58
C GLY A 233 11.46 24.12 5.28
N LYS A 234 12.59 23.71 4.69
CA LYS A 234 13.12 24.28 3.43
C LYS A 234 12.05 24.39 2.33
N ASP A 235 11.24 23.34 2.19
CA ASP A 235 10.23 23.24 1.14
C ASP A 235 9.09 24.23 1.40
N SER A 236 8.59 24.29 2.65
CA SER A 236 7.58 25.28 3.05
C SER A 236 8.11 26.72 3.04
N THR A 237 9.41 26.95 3.31
CA THR A 237 10.04 28.27 3.19
C THR A 237 10.10 28.71 1.75
N ALA A 238 10.50 27.84 0.82
CA ALA A 238 10.51 28.16 -0.59
C ALA A 238 9.09 28.49 -1.09
N VAL A 239 8.10 27.68 -0.67
CA VAL A 239 6.69 27.94 -0.99
C VAL A 239 6.19 29.24 -0.39
N LEU A 240 6.53 29.56 0.86
CA LEU A 240 6.15 30.83 1.49
C LEU A 240 6.73 32.03 0.73
N THR A 241 8.00 31.96 0.32
CA THR A 241 8.64 32.98 -0.52
C THR A 241 7.94 33.14 -1.86
N LEU A 242 7.62 32.02 -2.53
CA LEU A 242 6.92 32.01 -3.83
C LEU A 242 5.48 32.54 -3.72
N ALA A 243 4.76 32.14 -2.68
CA ALA A 243 3.38 32.55 -2.40
C ALA A 243 3.29 34.06 -2.12
N ARG A 244 4.23 34.61 -1.33
CA ARG A 244 4.33 36.07 -1.10
C ARG A 244 4.55 36.83 -2.41
N LYS A 245 5.37 36.32 -3.33
CA LYS A 245 5.54 36.90 -4.68
C LYS A 245 4.30 36.77 -5.56
N ALA A 246 3.47 35.76 -5.32
CA ALA A 246 2.20 35.56 -5.99
C ALA A 246 1.06 36.44 -5.43
N GLY A 247 1.28 37.09 -4.27
CA GLY A 247 0.28 37.92 -3.58
C GLY A 247 -0.43 37.24 -2.40
N VAL A 248 -0.01 36.03 -2.02
CA VAL A 248 -0.57 35.28 -0.89
C VAL A 248 0.25 35.53 0.37
N THR A 249 -0.34 36.17 1.36
CA THR A 249 0.33 36.54 2.63
C THR A 249 -0.12 35.68 3.81
N ALA A 250 -1.32 35.13 3.78
CA ALA A 250 -1.83 34.26 4.82
C ALA A 250 -1.02 32.95 4.87
N ALA A 251 -0.61 32.55 6.07
CA ALA A 251 0.08 31.30 6.33
C ALA A 251 -0.29 30.82 7.72
N PHE A 252 -0.11 29.53 7.98
CA PHE A 252 -0.29 28.97 9.32
C PHE A 252 0.70 27.84 9.56
N PHE A 253 1.04 27.65 10.84
CA PHE A 253 1.82 26.52 11.33
C PHE A 253 1.02 25.83 12.43
N LEU A 254 0.92 24.49 12.34
CA LEU A 254 0.28 23.67 13.37
C LEU A 254 1.37 23.14 14.30
N ASP A 255 1.34 23.57 15.56
CA ASP A 255 2.24 23.04 16.58
C ASP A 255 1.68 21.71 17.09
N THR A 256 2.46 20.65 16.94
CA THR A 256 2.10 19.30 17.41
C THR A 256 2.35 19.10 18.91
N GLY A 257 2.92 20.09 19.60
CA GLY A 257 3.35 20.00 21.00
C GLY A 257 4.67 19.27 21.21
N ILE A 258 5.25 18.73 20.14
CA ILE A 258 6.52 18.00 20.11
C ILE A 258 7.43 18.51 19.00
N GLU A 259 7.24 19.75 18.56
CA GLU A 259 8.11 20.42 17.59
C GLU A 259 9.46 20.78 18.22
N PHE A 260 10.54 20.80 17.43
CA PHE A 260 11.80 21.36 17.89
C PHE A 260 11.61 22.83 18.31
N PRO A 261 12.15 23.26 19.47
CA PRO A 261 12.09 24.65 19.90
C PRO A 261 12.65 25.62 18.84
N GLU A 262 13.74 25.24 18.17
CA GLU A 262 14.31 26.04 17.08
C GLU A 262 13.39 26.14 15.86
N THR A 263 12.57 25.11 15.59
CA THR A 263 11.59 25.16 14.50
C THR A 263 10.45 26.10 14.83
N VAL A 264 9.92 26.05 16.05
CA VAL A 264 8.87 26.98 16.49
C VAL A 264 9.40 28.43 16.51
N ALA A 265 10.62 28.64 16.99
CA ALA A 265 11.27 29.95 16.97
C ALA A 265 11.47 30.49 15.54
N PHE A 266 11.92 29.63 14.62
CA PHE A 266 12.06 29.97 13.20
C PHE A 266 10.69 30.29 12.57
N VAL A 267 9.65 29.52 12.88
CA VAL A 267 8.29 29.79 12.37
C VAL A 267 7.79 31.16 12.81
N ARG A 268 7.98 31.49 14.09
CA ARG A 268 7.63 32.81 14.63
C ARG A 268 8.46 33.92 13.97
N SER A 269 9.75 33.70 13.69
CA SER A 269 10.59 34.70 13.01
C SER A 269 10.14 35.00 11.58
N GLN A 270 9.49 34.04 10.91
CA GLN A 270 8.89 34.23 9.59
C GLN A 270 7.55 34.99 9.62
N GLY A 271 7.05 35.37 10.79
CA GLY A 271 5.76 36.05 10.97
C GLY A 271 4.57 35.14 10.69
N VAL A 272 4.72 33.82 10.88
CA VAL A 272 3.64 32.85 10.65
C VAL A 272 2.92 32.55 11.98
N PRO A 273 1.59 32.69 12.03
CA PRO A 273 0.78 32.28 13.19
C PRO A 273 1.00 30.81 13.58
N VAL A 274 1.23 30.57 14.87
CA VAL A 274 1.38 29.24 15.47
C VAL A 274 0.04 28.84 16.09
N ILE A 275 -0.47 27.67 15.71
CA ILE A 275 -1.73 27.13 16.20
C ILE A 275 -1.42 25.98 17.16
N GLU A 276 -1.69 26.22 18.44
CA GLU A 276 -1.38 25.31 19.55
C GLU A 276 -2.65 24.55 19.97
N LYS A 277 -3.21 23.76 19.04
CA LYS A 277 -4.45 22.97 19.24
C LYS A 277 -4.18 21.45 19.37
N ALA A 278 -2.92 21.03 19.49
CA ALA A 278 -2.56 19.62 19.57
C ALA A 278 -2.86 19.01 20.96
N GLY A 279 -3.15 17.72 20.98
CA GLY A 279 -3.30 16.95 22.22
C GLY A 279 -1.97 16.61 22.89
N ASP A 280 -2.03 15.97 24.06
CA ASP A 280 -0.83 15.52 24.78
C ASP A 280 -0.23 14.26 24.15
N PHE A 281 0.94 14.41 23.51
CA PHE A 281 1.68 13.30 22.91
C PHE A 281 2.05 12.21 23.91
N PHE A 282 2.48 12.56 25.13
CA PHE A 282 2.96 11.57 26.09
C PHE A 282 1.80 10.79 26.72
N SER A 283 0.67 11.43 26.96
CA SER A 283 -0.56 10.70 27.31
C SER A 283 -1.03 9.75 26.20
N ALA A 284 -0.85 10.14 24.93
CA ALA A 284 -1.23 9.31 23.78
C ALA A 284 -0.27 8.13 23.57
N VAL A 285 1.05 8.35 23.68
CA VAL A 285 2.06 7.31 23.43
C VAL A 285 2.04 6.21 24.50
N GLU A 286 1.69 6.54 25.75
CA GLU A 286 1.50 5.54 26.81
C GLU A 286 0.37 4.53 26.48
N LYS A 287 -0.66 4.99 25.76
CA LYS A 287 -1.79 4.15 25.34
C LYS A 287 -1.51 3.43 24.02
N ALA A 288 -0.98 4.15 23.03
CA ALA A 288 -0.83 3.67 21.66
C ALA A 288 0.50 2.94 21.40
N GLY A 289 1.49 3.08 22.29
CA GLY A 289 2.88 2.72 22.02
C GLY A 289 3.57 3.72 21.09
N PRO A 290 4.88 3.53 20.81
CA PRO A 290 5.64 4.46 19.97
C PRO A 290 5.07 4.52 18.55
N PRO A 291 5.04 5.71 17.91
CA PRO A 291 4.63 5.83 16.51
C PRO A 291 5.67 5.17 15.58
N GLY A 292 5.20 4.60 14.46
CA GLY A 292 6.05 3.98 13.43
C GLY A 292 5.99 4.71 12.09
N LYS A 293 6.92 4.44 11.17
CA LYS A 293 6.90 4.94 9.77
C LYS A 293 5.72 4.37 9.00
N ASP A 294 5.33 3.14 9.32
CA ASP A 294 4.20 2.36 8.83
C ASP A 294 2.92 2.57 9.66
N ASN A 295 3.03 3.10 10.88
CA ASN A 295 1.89 3.45 11.73
C ASN A 295 2.05 4.84 12.38
N ARG A 296 1.73 5.89 11.62
CA ARG A 296 1.92 7.30 12.01
C ARG A 296 0.69 7.88 12.73
N TRP A 297 0.21 7.22 13.77
CA TRP A 297 -0.95 7.69 14.55
C TRP A 297 -0.76 9.13 15.08
N CYS A 298 0.48 9.53 15.39
CA CYS A 298 0.80 10.88 15.84
C CYS A 298 0.46 11.96 14.80
N CYS A 299 0.58 11.66 13.50
CA CYS A 299 0.17 12.60 12.45
C CYS A 299 -1.36 12.77 12.40
N LYS A 300 -2.13 11.69 12.58
CA LYS A 300 -3.60 11.78 12.63
C LYS A 300 -4.04 12.63 13.83
N LEU A 301 -3.53 12.28 15.02
CA LEU A 301 -3.96 12.90 16.27
C LEU A 301 -3.46 14.34 16.44
N LEU A 302 -2.17 14.59 16.21
CA LEU A 302 -1.52 15.85 16.57
C LEU A 302 -1.42 16.84 15.41
N LYS A 303 -1.71 16.40 14.17
CA LYS A 303 -1.58 17.26 12.99
C LYS A 303 -2.87 17.36 12.17
N LEU A 304 -3.48 16.24 11.79
CA LEU A 304 -4.69 16.27 10.94
C LEU A 304 -5.92 16.78 11.70
N ARG A 305 -6.17 16.31 12.93
CA ARG A 305 -7.29 16.80 13.73
C ARG A 305 -7.19 18.31 14.04
N PRO A 306 -6.05 18.85 14.51
CA PRO A 306 -5.88 20.29 14.66
C PRO A 306 -6.03 21.08 13.34
N LEU A 307 -5.57 20.51 12.22
CA LEU A 307 -5.77 21.09 10.89
C LEU A 307 -7.27 21.20 10.55
N GLN A 308 -8.04 20.14 10.75
CA GLN A 308 -9.49 20.14 10.48
C GLN A 308 -10.21 21.21 11.30
N ILE A 309 -9.92 21.30 12.60
CA ILE A 309 -10.49 22.33 13.48
C ILE A 309 -10.14 23.74 12.99
N HIS A 310 -8.88 23.98 12.62
CA HIS A 310 -8.46 25.27 12.10
C HIS A 310 -9.14 25.62 10.77
N LEU A 311 -9.20 24.68 9.84
CA LEU A 311 -9.78 24.92 8.52
C LEU A 311 -11.30 25.08 8.55
N ALA A 312 -11.99 24.46 9.51
CA ALA A 312 -13.42 24.69 9.73
C ALA A 312 -13.71 26.17 10.10
N GLU A 313 -12.80 26.84 10.81
CA GLU A 313 -12.90 28.27 11.12
C GLU A 313 -12.57 29.16 9.92
N VAL A 314 -11.71 28.69 9.01
CA VAL A 314 -11.27 29.44 7.81
C VAL A 314 -12.31 29.35 6.67
N GLY A 315 -13.01 28.22 6.56
CA GLY A 315 -13.93 27.94 5.44
C GLY A 315 -13.20 27.50 4.16
N PRO A 316 -13.87 27.59 2.98
CA PRO A 316 -13.28 27.14 1.72
C PRO A 316 -11.98 27.88 1.38
N CYS A 317 -10.90 27.12 1.18
CA CYS A 317 -9.57 27.69 0.95
C CYS A 317 -8.73 26.94 -0.07
N VAL A 318 -7.84 27.67 -0.73
CA VAL A 318 -6.69 27.13 -1.44
C VAL A 318 -5.50 27.13 -0.49
N THR A 319 -4.83 26.00 -0.35
CA THR A 319 -3.63 25.88 0.48
C THR A 319 -2.42 25.53 -0.37
N VAL A 320 -1.43 26.42 -0.37
CA VAL A 320 -0.15 26.21 -1.03
C VAL A 320 0.75 25.36 -0.12
N GLN A 321 1.24 24.24 -0.65
CA GLN A 321 2.03 23.25 0.11
C GLN A 321 3.38 22.96 -0.54
N GLY A 322 4.37 22.61 0.31
CA GLY A 322 5.74 22.26 -0.10
C GLY A 322 5.96 20.78 -0.44
N ASN A 323 4.98 20.08 -1.03
CA ASN A 323 5.14 18.65 -1.34
C ASN A 323 5.98 18.45 -2.62
N ARG A 324 6.90 17.47 -2.61
CA ARG A 324 7.80 17.13 -3.74
C ARG A 324 7.80 15.63 -4.04
N TRP A 325 7.95 15.26 -5.31
CA TRP A 325 8.02 13.85 -5.75
C TRP A 325 9.17 13.08 -5.09
N TYR A 326 10.33 13.71 -4.95
CA TYR A 326 11.56 13.07 -4.50
C TYR A 326 11.63 12.82 -2.99
N GLU A 327 10.65 13.29 -2.22
CA GLU A 327 10.68 13.17 -0.76
C GLU A 327 10.33 11.76 -0.27
N SER A 328 9.45 11.05 -0.98
CA SER A 328 9.07 9.66 -0.71
C SER A 328 8.34 9.06 -1.91
N TRP A 329 8.37 7.73 -2.05
CA TRP A 329 7.62 7.00 -3.07
C TRP A 329 6.12 7.34 -3.09
N ASN A 330 5.49 7.46 -1.92
CA ASN A 330 4.06 7.81 -1.80
C ASN A 330 3.75 9.22 -2.32
N ARG A 331 4.73 10.13 -2.31
CA ARG A 331 4.56 11.52 -2.78
C ARG A 331 4.81 11.66 -4.29
N ALA A 332 5.37 10.65 -4.94
CA ALA A 332 5.66 10.69 -6.38
C ALA A 332 4.39 10.65 -7.25
N ALA A 333 3.27 10.13 -6.71
CA ALA A 333 1.98 10.06 -7.38
C ALA A 333 1.05 11.25 -7.12
N LEU A 334 1.47 12.23 -6.30
CA LEU A 334 0.63 13.39 -5.98
C LEU A 334 0.41 14.27 -7.21
N GLU A 335 -0.86 14.59 -7.46
CA GLU A 335 -1.27 15.55 -8.48
C GLU A 335 -0.79 16.97 -8.11
N GLU A 336 -0.67 17.82 -9.14
CA GLU A 336 -0.25 19.21 -8.97
C GLU A 336 -1.22 20.02 -8.09
N THR A 337 -2.50 19.73 -8.30
CA THR A 337 -3.65 20.28 -7.57
C THR A 337 -4.45 19.08 -7.08
N SER A 338 -4.83 19.05 -5.81
CA SER A 338 -5.58 17.93 -5.23
C SER A 338 -6.59 18.44 -4.21
N GLN A 339 -7.79 17.89 -4.24
CA GLN A 339 -8.77 18.10 -3.18
C GLN A 339 -8.25 17.43 -1.90
N ASN A 340 -8.24 18.12 -0.75
CA ASN A 340 -7.84 17.46 0.49
C ASN A 340 -8.87 16.38 0.84
N PRO A 341 -8.48 15.09 0.92
CA PRO A 341 -9.41 14.02 1.28
C PRO A 341 -9.97 14.16 2.70
N ALA A 342 -9.24 14.82 3.61
CA ALA A 342 -9.67 15.03 5.00
C ALA A 342 -10.43 16.36 5.23
N ASN A 343 -10.55 17.20 4.19
CA ASN A 343 -11.32 18.44 4.23
C ASN A 343 -11.76 18.86 2.81
N PRO A 344 -13.02 18.56 2.42
CA PRO A 344 -13.57 18.92 1.11
C PRO A 344 -13.57 20.42 0.79
N LEU A 345 -13.39 21.29 1.79
CA LEU A 345 -13.31 22.74 1.60
C LEU A 345 -11.89 23.21 1.22
N GLN A 346 -10.87 22.35 1.34
CA GLN A 346 -9.48 22.69 1.07
C GLN A 346 -8.96 22.13 -0.25
N LEU A 347 -8.60 23.03 -1.18
CA LEU A 347 -7.89 22.70 -2.41
C LEU A 347 -6.37 22.86 -2.20
N ASN A 348 -5.60 21.78 -2.31
CA ASN A 348 -4.15 21.83 -2.16
C ASN A 348 -3.45 22.05 -3.50
N ILE A 349 -2.45 22.94 -3.53
CA ILE A 349 -1.58 23.13 -4.71
C ILE A 349 -0.10 23.00 -4.32
N SER A 350 0.70 22.34 -5.17
CA SER A 350 2.12 22.03 -4.91
C SER A 350 3.07 22.61 -5.97
N PRO A 351 3.46 23.89 -5.88
CA PRO A 351 4.16 24.61 -6.95
C PRO A 351 5.63 24.20 -7.16
N ILE A 352 6.18 23.42 -6.25
CA ILE A 352 7.57 22.93 -6.31
C ILE A 352 7.65 21.40 -6.49
N ARG A 353 6.57 20.75 -6.94
CA ARG A 353 6.45 19.27 -6.97
C ARG A 353 7.63 18.56 -7.64
N ASN A 354 8.18 19.15 -8.70
CA ASN A 354 9.26 18.59 -9.52
C ASN A 354 10.67 19.16 -9.18
N TRP A 355 10.82 19.84 -8.04
CA TRP A 355 12.10 20.34 -7.54
C TRP A 355 12.79 19.24 -6.71
N ARG A 356 14.10 19.06 -6.84
CA ARG A 356 14.90 18.30 -5.87
C ARG A 356 15.28 19.23 -4.72
N ALA A 357 15.80 18.68 -3.63
CA ALA A 357 16.26 19.48 -2.50
C ALA A 357 17.32 20.53 -2.93
N LEU A 358 18.17 20.20 -3.90
CA LEU A 358 19.15 21.12 -4.49
C LEU A 358 18.50 22.36 -5.10
N GLU A 359 17.47 22.21 -5.94
CA GLU A 359 16.74 23.36 -6.49
C GLU A 359 16.16 24.24 -5.38
N VAL A 360 15.61 23.63 -4.33
CA VAL A 360 15.04 24.34 -3.18
C VAL A 360 16.09 25.17 -2.45
N PHE A 361 17.24 24.58 -2.08
CA PHE A 361 18.31 25.32 -1.40
C PHE A 361 18.91 26.43 -2.26
N LEU A 362 19.20 26.15 -3.55
CA LEU A 362 19.71 27.18 -4.46
C LEU A 362 18.72 28.33 -4.64
N TYR A 363 17.42 28.04 -4.67
CA TYR A 363 16.38 29.07 -4.71
C TYR A 363 16.38 29.91 -3.44
N LEU A 364 16.39 29.29 -2.26
CA LEU A 364 16.39 30.00 -0.98
C LEU A 364 17.61 30.91 -0.84
N TRP A 365 18.81 30.42 -1.16
CA TRP A 365 20.02 31.23 -1.14
C TRP A 365 20.01 32.35 -2.17
N TRP A 366 19.46 32.11 -3.37
CA TRP A 366 19.30 33.15 -4.38
C TRP A 366 18.34 34.26 -3.92
N GLN A 367 17.26 33.89 -3.22
CA GLN A 367 16.31 34.83 -2.61
C GLN A 367 16.80 35.43 -1.29
N LYS A 368 17.95 34.97 -0.77
CA LYS A 368 18.44 35.30 0.57
C LYS A 368 17.38 35.02 1.66
N ALA A 369 16.58 33.98 1.46
CA ALA A 369 15.60 33.53 2.43
C ALA A 369 16.31 32.78 3.56
N GLU A 370 15.93 33.08 4.79
CA GLU A 370 16.44 32.38 5.97
C GLU A 370 15.98 30.91 5.95
N ILE A 371 16.88 30.00 6.29
CA ILE A 371 16.57 28.58 6.42
C ILE A 371 16.54 28.20 7.89
N ASN A 372 15.76 27.17 8.23
CA ASN A 372 15.71 26.68 9.60
C ASN A 372 17.13 26.29 10.07
N PRO A 373 17.59 26.79 11.22
CA PRO A 373 18.97 26.62 11.67
C PRO A 373 19.35 25.15 11.92
N LEU A 374 18.37 24.27 12.14
CA LEU A 374 18.61 22.84 12.35
C LEU A 374 19.25 22.14 11.13
N TYR A 375 19.04 22.66 9.92
CA TYR A 375 19.69 22.13 8.72
C TYR A 375 21.21 22.26 8.78
N GLU A 376 21.73 23.40 9.26
CA GLU A 376 23.17 23.60 9.42
C GLU A 376 23.76 22.74 10.56
N LYS A 377 22.91 22.31 11.50
CA LYS A 377 23.28 21.37 12.57
C LYS A 377 23.19 19.89 12.15
N GLY A 378 22.77 19.59 10.91
CA GLY A 378 22.73 18.23 10.37
C GLY A 378 21.40 17.48 10.57
N VAL A 379 20.32 18.20 10.88
CA VAL A 379 18.96 17.62 10.96
C VAL A 379 18.20 17.94 9.67
N GLU A 380 17.79 16.91 8.93
CA GLU A 380 17.04 17.05 7.67
C GLU A 380 15.52 17.00 7.91
N ARG A 381 15.08 16.11 8.79
CA ARG A 381 13.69 15.94 9.23
C ARG A 381 13.40 16.87 10.39
N ILE A 382 13.23 18.15 10.05
CA ILE A 382 12.77 19.14 11.01
C ILE A 382 11.27 18.95 11.33
N GLY A 383 10.82 19.52 12.44
CA GLY A 383 9.46 19.42 12.92
C GLY A 383 9.40 18.65 14.25
N CYS A 384 8.62 17.58 14.31
CA CYS A 384 8.50 16.77 15.53
C CYS A 384 9.83 16.07 15.88
N TRP A 385 10.38 16.30 17.09
CA TRP A 385 11.69 15.75 17.48
C TRP A 385 11.69 14.24 17.78
N VAL A 386 10.51 13.60 17.89
CA VAL A 386 10.31 12.13 17.97
C VAL A 386 9.65 11.54 16.71
N CYS A 387 9.79 12.21 15.57
CA CYS A 387 9.22 11.72 14.33
C CYS A 387 9.82 10.36 13.95
N PRO A 388 9.02 9.30 13.73
CA PRO A 388 9.57 8.01 13.31
C PRO A 388 10.22 8.08 11.93
N SER A 389 9.94 9.11 11.12
CA SER A 389 10.61 9.33 9.83
C SER A 389 12.02 9.91 9.94
N MET A 390 12.45 10.32 11.14
CA MET A 390 13.81 10.74 11.44
C MET A 390 14.78 9.55 11.40
N LEU A 391 15.97 9.77 10.84
CA LEU A 391 17.04 8.77 10.82
C LEU A 391 17.69 8.64 12.20
N GLU A 392 18.27 7.48 12.50
CA GLU A 392 18.97 7.26 13.77
C GLU A 392 20.19 8.18 13.84
N SER A 393 20.83 8.41 12.68
CA SER A 393 21.89 9.39 12.54
C SER A 393 21.48 10.82 12.94
N GLU A 394 20.21 11.18 12.72
CA GLU A 394 19.66 12.48 13.12
C GLU A 394 19.27 12.48 14.61
N TYR A 395 18.82 11.34 15.13
CA TYR A 395 18.56 11.17 16.56
C TYR A 395 19.83 11.34 17.41
N GLU A 396 21.02 10.95 16.90
CA GLU A 396 22.31 11.29 17.54
C GLU A 396 22.52 12.79 17.69
N VAL A 397 22.11 13.57 16.68
CA VAL A 397 22.19 15.03 16.74
C VAL A 397 21.23 15.56 17.81
N LEU A 398 20.02 15.00 17.91
CA LEU A 398 19.10 15.35 19.00
C LEU A 398 19.69 15.04 20.37
N ARG A 399 20.29 13.86 20.58
CA ARG A 399 20.93 13.48 21.85
C ARG A 399 21.99 14.49 22.28
N ALA A 400 22.76 15.02 21.33
CA ALA A 400 23.77 16.03 21.60
C ALA A 400 23.18 17.43 21.85
N MET A 401 22.14 17.83 21.10
CA MET A 401 21.57 19.19 21.19
C MET A 401 20.57 19.36 22.33
N HIS A 402 19.74 18.35 22.56
CA HIS A 402 18.61 18.36 23.49
C HIS A 402 18.61 17.06 24.33
N PRO A 403 19.63 16.85 25.19
CA PRO A 403 19.79 15.60 25.93
C PRO A 403 18.55 15.25 26.78
N ALA A 404 17.92 16.24 27.42
CA ALA A 404 16.71 16.01 28.21
C ALA A 404 15.52 15.47 27.40
N TYR A 405 15.38 15.87 26.13
CA TYR A 405 14.32 15.37 25.26
C TYR A 405 14.60 13.93 24.83
N ALA A 406 15.85 13.66 24.46
CA ALA A 406 16.28 12.31 24.11
C ALA A 406 16.18 11.35 25.31
N GLU A 407 16.61 11.77 26.50
CA GLU A 407 16.50 11.00 27.74
C GLU A 407 15.04 10.65 28.06
N ARG A 408 14.13 11.61 27.95
CA ARG A 408 12.69 11.36 28.15
C ARG A 408 12.15 10.33 27.17
N TRP A 409 12.52 10.44 25.89
CA TRP A 409 12.05 9.49 24.87
C TRP A 409 12.68 8.11 25.02
N ASP A 410 13.98 8.05 25.29
CA ASP A 410 14.70 6.80 25.55
C ASP A 410 14.17 6.08 26.78
N ALA A 411 13.85 6.81 27.86
CA ALA A 411 13.25 6.24 29.06
C ALA A 411 11.90 5.58 28.73
N PHE A 412 11.05 6.26 27.94
CA PHE A 412 9.79 5.68 27.46
C PHE A 412 10.03 4.43 26.61
N LEU A 413 10.90 4.49 25.59
CA LEU A 413 11.16 3.36 24.70
C LEU A 413 11.74 2.16 25.46
N THR A 414 12.60 2.40 26.44
CA THR A 414 13.20 1.37 27.29
C THR A 414 12.13 0.70 28.16
N ALA A 415 11.30 1.50 28.83
CA ALA A 415 10.20 1.00 29.64
C ALA A 415 9.19 0.21 28.80
N TYR A 416 8.85 0.72 27.61
CA TYR A 416 7.97 0.05 26.67
C TYR A 416 8.56 -1.27 26.17
N ALA A 417 9.84 -1.29 25.79
CA ALA A 417 10.53 -2.50 25.35
C ALA A 417 10.52 -3.57 26.45
N LYS A 418 10.89 -3.19 27.69
CA LYS A 418 10.86 -4.09 28.85
C LYS A 418 9.45 -4.64 29.09
N LYS A 419 8.43 -3.77 29.09
CA LYS A 419 7.01 -4.16 29.29
C LYS A 419 6.51 -5.14 28.22
N LYS A 420 7.04 -5.06 26.99
CA LYS A 420 6.64 -5.91 25.86
C LYS A 420 7.59 -7.08 25.60
N GLY A 421 8.62 -7.26 26.43
CA GLY A 421 9.67 -8.27 26.24
C GLY A 421 10.48 -8.07 24.96
N LEU A 422 10.58 -6.85 24.42
CA LEU A 422 11.28 -6.59 23.16
C LEU A 422 12.81 -6.49 23.39
N PRO A 423 13.63 -6.94 22.42
CA PRO A 423 15.08 -6.92 22.56
C PRO A 423 15.62 -5.49 22.71
N GLU A 424 16.79 -5.33 23.32
CA GLU A 424 17.44 -4.02 23.51
C GLU A 424 17.62 -3.26 22.17
N ALA A 425 17.82 -4.01 21.08
CA ALA A 425 17.88 -3.51 19.71
C ALA A 425 16.64 -2.70 19.30
N PHE A 426 15.47 -2.96 19.90
CA PHE A 426 14.22 -2.22 19.67
C PHE A 426 14.43 -0.71 19.77
N HIS A 427 15.04 -0.27 20.87
CA HIS A 427 15.33 1.14 21.09
C HIS A 427 16.74 1.51 20.60
N ARG A 428 17.77 0.69 20.85
CA ARG A 428 19.17 1.06 20.59
C ARG A 428 19.54 1.19 19.12
N TRP A 429 18.87 0.44 18.23
CA TRP A 429 19.11 0.52 16.79
C TRP A 429 18.00 1.29 16.07
N GLY A 430 17.10 1.92 16.84
CA GLY A 430 15.96 2.66 16.32
C GLY A 430 14.92 1.78 15.62
N LEU A 431 14.80 0.49 15.95
CA LEU A 431 13.84 -0.42 15.32
C LEU A 431 12.39 -0.07 15.64
N TRP A 432 12.14 0.62 16.77
CA TRP A 432 10.83 1.14 17.18
C TRP A 432 10.12 1.97 16.11
N ARG A 433 10.88 2.52 15.14
CA ARG A 433 10.36 3.31 14.02
C ARG A 433 9.56 2.47 13.03
N TRP A 434 9.43 1.17 13.21
CA TRP A 434 8.65 0.28 12.36
C TRP A 434 7.89 -0.74 13.20
N LYS A 435 6.61 -0.95 12.88
CA LYS A 435 5.87 -2.11 13.39
C LYS A 435 6.34 -3.37 12.66
N ALA A 436 6.39 -3.34 11.33
CA ALA A 436 6.96 -4.38 10.48
C ALA A 436 8.30 -3.92 9.88
N LEU A 437 9.37 -4.67 10.13
CA LEU A 437 10.72 -4.29 9.73
C LEU A 437 10.91 -4.35 8.21
N PRO A 438 11.44 -3.28 7.57
CA PRO A 438 11.74 -3.31 6.15
C PRO A 438 12.88 -4.30 5.84
N PRO A 439 13.04 -4.76 4.58
CA PRO A 439 14.00 -5.80 4.20
C PRO A 439 15.41 -5.62 4.78
N LYS A 440 15.95 -4.40 4.73
CA LYS A 440 17.31 -4.08 5.23
C LYS A 440 17.44 -4.17 6.74
N MET A 441 16.39 -3.84 7.50
CA MET A 441 16.39 -3.99 8.95
C MET A 441 16.20 -5.45 9.37
N ARG A 442 15.45 -6.23 8.58
CA ARG A 442 15.36 -7.69 8.76
C ARG A 442 16.69 -8.39 8.51
N GLU A 443 17.40 -7.98 7.45
CA GLU A 443 18.76 -8.44 7.16
C GLU A 443 19.70 -8.09 8.31
N LEU A 444 19.66 -6.84 8.80
CA LEU A 444 20.42 -6.42 9.98
C LEU A 444 20.11 -7.28 11.21
N CYS A 445 18.83 -7.55 11.49
CA CYS A 445 18.42 -8.38 12.62
C CYS A 445 18.95 -9.81 12.47
N ARG A 446 18.79 -10.41 11.28
CA ARG A 446 19.31 -11.75 10.97
C ARG A 446 20.82 -11.85 11.16
N ASP A 447 21.56 -10.87 10.64
CA ASP A 447 23.03 -10.83 10.73
C ASP A 447 23.53 -10.68 12.17
N ARG A 448 22.70 -10.16 13.07
CA ARG A 448 23.02 -9.95 14.49
C ARG A 448 22.30 -10.90 15.43
N GLY A 449 21.60 -11.91 14.91
CA GLY A 449 20.89 -12.90 15.71
C GLY A 449 19.67 -12.36 16.46
N ILE A 450 19.10 -11.23 16.04
CA ILE A 450 17.85 -10.70 16.60
C ILE A 450 16.67 -11.40 15.92
N PRO A 451 15.83 -12.13 16.67
CA PRO A 451 14.72 -12.87 16.08
C PRO A 451 13.60 -11.94 15.58
N VAL A 452 13.10 -12.25 14.38
CA VAL A 452 12.03 -11.53 13.70
C VAL A 452 10.97 -12.55 13.31
N ARG A 453 9.70 -12.26 13.62
CA ARG A 453 8.55 -13.12 13.31
C ARG A 453 8.28 -13.16 11.80
N GLU A 454 7.44 -14.11 11.38
CA GLU A 454 7.04 -14.25 9.96
C GLU A 454 6.28 -13.03 9.43
N ASP A 455 5.57 -12.30 10.31
CA ASP A 455 4.91 -11.02 10.02
C ASP A 455 5.87 -9.81 10.00
N TYR A 456 7.18 -10.07 10.07
CA TYR A 456 8.27 -9.08 10.08
C TYR A 456 8.34 -8.19 11.32
N THR A 457 7.58 -8.48 12.37
CA THR A 457 7.68 -7.79 13.65
C THR A 457 8.80 -8.38 14.52
N LEU A 458 9.31 -7.61 15.48
CA LEU A 458 10.32 -8.11 16.43
C LEU A 458 9.71 -9.17 17.35
N GLN A 459 10.42 -10.27 17.52
CA GLN A 459 10.03 -11.30 18.49
C GLN A 459 10.39 -10.83 19.91
N ALA A 460 9.50 -11.09 20.87
CA ALA A 460 9.80 -10.84 22.27
C ALA A 460 10.76 -11.92 22.80
N GLU A 461 11.76 -11.53 23.55
CA GLU A 461 12.64 -12.44 24.28
C GLU A 461 11.81 -13.22 25.33
N PRO A 462 12.06 -14.53 25.51
CA PRO A 462 11.48 -15.25 26.63
C PRO A 462 11.93 -14.60 27.95
N PRO A 463 11.10 -14.56 29.00
CA PRO A 463 11.48 -13.97 30.27
C PRO A 463 12.70 -14.70 30.86
N ASP A 464 13.65 -13.93 31.40
CA ASP A 464 14.87 -14.41 32.04
C ASP A 464 14.53 -15.31 33.24
N GLU A 465 15.07 -16.54 33.30
CA GLU A 465 14.89 -17.49 34.41
C GLU A 465 15.71 -17.13 35.67
N HIS A 466 16.20 -15.89 35.79
CA HIS A 466 17.06 -15.42 36.87
C HIS A 466 16.57 -14.11 37.49
N GLU A 467 15.41 -14.14 38.16
CA GLU A 467 15.14 -13.23 39.27
C GLU A 467 14.61 -14.03 40.47
N GLU A 468 15.27 -13.85 41.60
CA GLU A 468 15.16 -14.63 42.84
C GLU A 468 13.73 -14.64 43.41
N THR A 469 13.31 -15.83 43.81
CA THR A 469 12.13 -16.10 44.62
C THR A 469 12.22 -15.37 45.96
N VAL A 470 11.36 -14.37 46.17
CA VAL A 470 10.96 -13.93 47.50
C VAL A 470 9.55 -14.46 47.76
N GLU A 471 9.48 -15.50 48.59
CA GLU A 471 8.23 -16.00 49.16
C GLU A 471 7.57 -14.92 50.02
N ILE A 472 6.36 -14.52 49.67
CA ILE A 472 5.39 -13.99 50.64
C ILE A 472 4.12 -14.81 50.52
N ALA A 473 3.95 -15.68 51.52
CA ALA A 473 2.73 -16.42 51.76
C ALA A 473 1.56 -15.48 52.07
N GLY A 474 0.44 -15.70 51.39
CA GLY A 474 -0.79 -14.94 51.58
C GLY A 474 -1.83 -15.33 50.56
N GLU A 475 -2.37 -16.55 50.68
CA GLU A 475 -3.55 -16.99 49.94
C GLU A 475 -4.71 -16.01 50.14
N ARG A 476 -5.05 -15.27 49.07
CA ARG A 476 -6.43 -15.03 48.69
C ARG A 476 -6.56 -15.29 47.20
N THR A 477 -7.29 -16.35 46.90
CA THR A 477 -7.85 -16.67 45.60
C THR A 477 -8.54 -15.45 45.00
N LEU A 478 -7.92 -14.87 43.97
CA LEU A 478 -8.62 -14.14 42.93
C LEU A 478 -8.14 -14.72 41.60
N GLU A 479 -9.07 -15.40 40.95
CA GLU A 479 -8.94 -15.96 39.61
C GLU A 479 -8.48 -14.87 38.62
N PRO A 480 -7.61 -15.20 37.64
CA PRO A 480 -7.22 -14.25 36.62
C PRO A 480 -8.37 -14.03 35.65
N ASP A 481 -9.09 -12.94 35.88
CA ASP A 481 -9.96 -12.33 34.88
C ASP A 481 -9.07 -11.68 33.80
N MET A 482 -9.33 -12.05 32.54
CA MET A 482 -8.97 -11.40 31.25
C MET A 482 -8.91 -12.46 30.14
N ALA A 483 -10.06 -13.10 29.89
CA ALA A 483 -10.29 -13.82 28.65
C ALA A 483 -10.45 -12.79 27.50
N ALA A 484 -9.44 -12.68 26.64
CA ALA A 484 -9.69 -12.24 25.27
C ALA A 484 -10.59 -13.29 24.62
N GLY A 485 -11.82 -12.91 24.30
CA GLY A 485 -12.88 -13.82 23.90
C GLY A 485 -12.47 -14.73 22.74
N THR A 486 -12.26 -16.01 23.04
CA THR A 486 -12.33 -17.06 22.03
C THR A 486 -13.81 -17.29 21.75
N ASP A 487 -14.29 -16.76 20.64
CA ASP A 487 -15.69 -16.87 20.23
C ASP A 487 -15.94 -18.31 19.76
N GLY A 488 -16.24 -19.22 20.70
CA GLY A 488 -16.60 -20.62 20.40
C GLY A 488 -15.61 -21.40 19.51
N GLY A 489 -14.31 -21.05 19.53
CA GLY A 489 -13.28 -21.67 18.69
C GLY A 489 -13.08 -21.06 17.29
N TYR A 490 -13.62 -19.85 17.01
CA TYR A 490 -13.40 -19.10 15.77
C TYR A 490 -12.43 -17.91 16.01
N ASP A 491 -11.16 -18.08 15.64
CA ASP A 491 -10.12 -17.04 15.79
C ASP A 491 -10.16 -16.05 14.61
N VAL A 492 -11.05 -15.07 14.70
CA VAL A 492 -11.21 -14.03 13.66
C VAL A 492 -9.95 -13.17 13.52
N GLU A 493 -9.20 -12.95 14.60
CA GLU A 493 -7.98 -12.14 14.55
C GLU A 493 -6.85 -12.86 13.82
N ALA A 494 -6.78 -14.19 13.89
CA ALA A 494 -5.87 -14.96 13.04
C ALA A 494 -6.23 -14.82 11.56
N ILE A 495 -7.51 -14.90 11.19
CA ILE A 495 -7.97 -14.73 9.81
C ILE A 495 -7.65 -13.31 9.31
N ARG A 496 -7.95 -12.27 10.10
CA ARG A 496 -7.72 -10.88 9.74
C ARG A 496 -6.25 -10.55 9.45
N ARG A 497 -5.30 -11.26 10.07
CA ARG A 497 -3.85 -11.09 9.79
C ARG A 497 -3.49 -11.43 8.35
N ASP A 498 -4.26 -12.30 7.70
CA ASP A 498 -4.02 -12.63 6.29
C ASP A 498 -4.48 -11.52 5.34
N PHE A 499 -5.14 -10.46 5.83
CA PHE A 499 -5.61 -9.34 5.03
C PHE A 499 -4.91 -8.03 5.44
N PRO A 500 -3.68 -7.76 4.97
CA PRO A 500 -2.95 -6.54 5.31
C PRO A 500 -3.71 -5.25 5.00
N ILE A 501 -4.59 -5.26 3.98
CA ILE A 501 -5.41 -4.12 3.58
C ILE A 501 -6.44 -3.73 4.65
N LEU A 502 -6.87 -4.66 5.52
CA LEU A 502 -7.84 -4.34 6.56
C LEU A 502 -7.29 -3.29 7.52
N GLY A 503 -6.02 -3.37 7.94
CA GLY A 503 -5.44 -2.37 8.85
C GLY A 503 -6.37 -2.04 10.02
N ASP A 504 -6.77 -0.76 10.13
CA ASP A 504 -7.80 -0.27 11.06
C ASP A 504 -9.16 0.04 10.37
N LEU A 505 -9.30 -0.28 9.09
CA LEU A 505 -10.50 -0.02 8.28
C LEU A 505 -11.65 -0.94 8.68
N ILE A 506 -12.86 -0.40 8.73
CA ILE A 506 -14.09 -1.17 8.94
C ILE A 506 -14.76 -1.38 7.58
N TYR A 507 -14.47 -2.52 6.95
CA TYR A 507 -14.97 -2.82 5.61
C TYR A 507 -16.24 -3.68 5.66
N LEU A 508 -17.39 -3.06 5.38
CA LEU A 508 -18.72 -3.67 5.41
C LEU A 508 -19.38 -3.62 4.02
N ASP A 509 -18.60 -3.81 2.96
CA ASP A 509 -19.05 -3.75 1.57
C ASP A 509 -18.64 -5.00 0.77
N ASN A 510 -18.55 -6.11 1.50
CA ASN A 510 -18.11 -7.42 1.02
C ASN A 510 -19.02 -8.02 -0.08
N ALA A 511 -20.32 -7.70 -0.06
CA ALA A 511 -21.27 -8.17 -1.08
C ALA A 511 -21.04 -7.53 -2.47
N ALA A 512 -20.23 -6.48 -2.55
CA ALA A 512 -19.80 -5.95 -3.84
C ALA A 512 -18.42 -6.49 -4.25
N THR A 513 -17.44 -6.44 -3.34
CA THR A 513 -16.17 -7.15 -3.49
C THR A 513 -15.58 -7.41 -2.11
N SER A 514 -14.93 -8.55 -1.95
CA SER A 514 -14.13 -8.88 -0.78
C SER A 514 -12.66 -8.54 -1.03
N PHE A 515 -11.85 -8.55 0.03
CA PHE A 515 -10.40 -8.50 -0.11
C PHE A 515 -9.82 -9.90 -0.33
N SER A 516 -8.61 -9.96 -0.90
CA SER A 516 -7.86 -11.20 -1.07
C SER A 516 -6.84 -11.37 0.05
N PRO A 517 -6.76 -12.54 0.69
CA PRO A 517 -5.76 -12.81 1.71
C PRO A 517 -4.39 -13.05 1.06
N GLU A 518 -3.32 -12.89 1.84
CA GLU A 518 -1.94 -13.01 1.37
C GLU A 518 -1.65 -14.34 0.64
N PRO A 519 -2.18 -15.51 1.06
CA PRO A 519 -1.99 -16.76 0.29
C PRO A 519 -2.53 -16.71 -1.15
N VAL A 520 -3.61 -15.96 -1.39
CA VAL A 520 -4.17 -15.77 -2.75
C VAL A 520 -3.26 -14.88 -3.58
N ILE A 521 -2.80 -13.77 -2.99
CA ILE A 521 -1.87 -12.84 -3.65
C ILE A 521 -0.55 -13.56 -3.96
N ALA A 522 -0.02 -14.31 -3.01
CA ALA A 522 1.21 -15.07 -3.14
C ALA A 522 1.13 -16.09 -4.28
N ALA A 523 0.00 -16.78 -4.46
CA ALA A 523 -0.19 -17.73 -5.55
C ALA A 523 -0.11 -17.05 -6.94
N MET A 524 -0.69 -15.86 -7.07
CA MET A 524 -0.61 -15.07 -8.32
C MET A 524 0.82 -14.57 -8.56
N VAL A 525 1.49 -14.06 -7.53
CA VAL A 525 2.88 -13.60 -7.61
C VAL A 525 3.83 -14.75 -7.93
N GLU A 526 3.59 -15.94 -7.38
CA GLU A 526 4.38 -17.13 -7.67
C GLU A 526 4.27 -17.52 -9.15
N PHE A 527 3.06 -17.55 -9.71
CA PHE A 527 2.87 -17.78 -11.14
C PHE A 527 3.71 -16.80 -11.97
N GLU A 528 3.58 -15.50 -11.67
CA GLU A 528 4.28 -14.43 -12.40
C GLU A 528 5.81 -14.56 -12.32
N HIS A 529 6.36 -14.91 -11.15
CA HIS A 529 7.80 -14.93 -10.91
C HIS A 529 8.48 -16.27 -11.21
N ARG A 530 7.75 -17.39 -11.16
CA ARG A 530 8.36 -18.73 -11.18
C ARG A 530 8.02 -19.57 -12.41
N TYR A 531 6.79 -19.46 -12.92
CA TYR A 531 6.34 -20.38 -13.97
C TYR A 531 5.35 -19.77 -14.99
N ARG A 532 5.39 -18.45 -15.18
CA ARG A 532 4.57 -17.75 -16.17
C ARG A 532 4.77 -18.35 -17.57
N ALA A 533 3.71 -18.95 -18.08
CA ALA A 533 3.60 -19.48 -19.42
C ALA A 533 2.13 -19.57 -19.81
N ASN A 534 1.85 -19.67 -21.11
CA ASN A 534 0.50 -19.97 -21.56
C ASN A 534 0.12 -21.41 -21.16
N VAL A 535 -1.18 -21.69 -21.02
CA VAL A 535 -1.71 -23.04 -20.73
C VAL A 535 -2.09 -23.77 -22.03
N GLY A 536 -2.08 -25.11 -22.00
CA GLY A 536 -2.45 -25.95 -23.13
C GLY A 536 -1.25 -26.39 -23.98
N ARG A 537 -1.25 -26.05 -25.28
CA ARG A 537 -0.50 -26.71 -26.37
C ARG A 537 1.03 -26.58 -26.36
N GLY A 538 1.62 -26.00 -25.32
CA GLY A 538 3.07 -25.95 -25.22
C GLY A 538 3.65 -27.30 -24.79
N ILE A 539 4.91 -27.55 -25.11
CA ILE A 539 5.65 -28.75 -24.67
C ILE A 539 6.77 -28.44 -23.66
N HIS A 540 7.08 -27.17 -23.43
CA HIS A 540 8.18 -26.76 -22.56
C HIS A 540 7.78 -26.80 -21.08
N ARG A 541 8.72 -27.05 -20.18
CA ARG A 541 8.47 -27.24 -18.74
C ARG A 541 7.49 -26.23 -18.11
N LEU A 542 7.66 -24.93 -18.38
CA LEU A 542 6.82 -23.89 -17.78
C LEU A 542 5.34 -23.97 -18.20
N THR A 543 5.04 -24.33 -19.46
CA THR A 543 3.63 -24.50 -19.89
C THR A 543 3.00 -25.72 -19.24
N GLY A 544 3.78 -26.78 -18.96
CA GLY A 544 3.32 -27.97 -18.25
C GLY A 544 2.93 -27.63 -16.81
N ILE A 545 3.79 -26.89 -16.10
CA ILE A 545 3.52 -26.41 -14.74
C ILE A 545 2.29 -25.49 -14.72
N ALA A 546 2.25 -24.48 -15.60
CA ALA A 546 1.13 -23.55 -15.66
C ALA A 546 -0.20 -24.26 -15.98
N SER A 547 -0.19 -25.19 -16.95
CA SER A 547 -1.38 -25.96 -17.33
C SER A 547 -1.87 -26.83 -16.18
N GLN A 548 -0.96 -27.51 -15.48
CA GLN A 548 -1.32 -28.32 -14.32
C GLN A 548 -1.89 -27.48 -13.18
N ARG A 549 -1.27 -26.33 -12.85
CA ARG A 549 -1.76 -25.45 -11.78
C ARG A 549 -3.13 -24.85 -12.10
N TYR A 550 -3.35 -24.47 -13.35
CA TYR A 550 -4.64 -23.96 -13.82
C TYR A 550 -5.73 -25.05 -13.85
N TRP A 551 -5.37 -26.27 -14.25
CA TRP A 551 -6.25 -27.42 -14.19
C TRP A 551 -6.64 -27.78 -12.74
N HIS A 552 -5.67 -27.85 -11.82
CA HIS A 552 -5.97 -28.07 -10.39
C HIS A 552 -6.89 -26.98 -9.80
N ALA A 553 -6.85 -25.74 -10.32
CA ALA A 553 -7.77 -24.71 -9.86
C ALA A 553 -9.22 -25.04 -10.24
N HIS A 554 -9.46 -25.62 -11.42
CA HIS A 554 -10.78 -26.09 -11.83
C HIS A 554 -11.27 -27.21 -10.92
N GLU A 555 -10.43 -28.20 -10.63
CA GLU A 555 -10.78 -29.30 -9.73
C GLU A 555 -11.14 -28.81 -8.34
N LYS A 556 -10.33 -27.89 -7.78
CA LYS A 556 -10.63 -27.29 -6.47
C LYS A 556 -11.97 -26.59 -6.47
N VAL A 557 -12.28 -25.83 -7.52
CA VAL A 557 -13.56 -25.14 -7.67
C VAL A 557 -14.72 -26.13 -7.78
N ALA A 558 -14.57 -27.20 -8.58
CA ALA A 558 -15.58 -28.25 -8.72
C ALA A 558 -15.85 -28.92 -7.37
N ASP A 559 -14.80 -29.29 -6.65
CA ASP A 559 -14.87 -29.89 -5.32
C ASP A 559 -15.55 -28.97 -4.30
N PHE A 560 -15.25 -27.68 -4.36
CA PHE A 560 -15.76 -26.68 -3.42
C PHE A 560 -17.27 -26.51 -3.46
N ILE A 561 -17.87 -26.69 -4.65
CA ILE A 561 -19.32 -26.57 -4.86
C ILE A 561 -20.03 -27.91 -4.98
N GLY A 562 -19.36 -29.03 -4.69
CA GLY A 562 -19.94 -30.38 -4.86
C GLY A 562 -20.23 -30.75 -6.32
N GLY A 563 -19.56 -30.12 -7.29
CA GLY A 563 -19.89 -30.21 -8.72
C GLY A 563 -18.95 -31.09 -9.55
N LYS A 564 -18.38 -32.17 -8.98
CA LYS A 564 -17.35 -32.99 -9.64
C LYS A 564 -17.82 -33.65 -10.95
N ASP A 565 -19.11 -33.94 -11.06
CA ASP A 565 -19.70 -34.62 -12.22
C ASP A 565 -20.04 -33.65 -13.37
N GLY A 566 -19.89 -32.35 -13.15
CA GLY A 566 -20.15 -31.32 -14.16
C GLY A 566 -18.88 -30.70 -14.74
N VAL A 567 -19.08 -29.72 -15.62
CA VAL A 567 -18.01 -28.94 -16.25
C VAL A 567 -17.90 -27.58 -15.56
N VAL A 568 -16.77 -27.32 -14.92
CA VAL A 568 -16.39 -25.99 -14.41
C VAL A 568 -15.70 -25.22 -15.53
N VAL A 569 -16.17 -24.01 -15.81
CA VAL A 569 -15.58 -23.07 -16.77
C VAL A 569 -15.23 -21.79 -16.04
N PHE A 570 -14.01 -21.29 -16.19
CA PHE A 570 -13.63 -19.97 -15.72
C PHE A 570 -14.03 -18.89 -16.71
N THR A 571 -14.69 -17.88 -16.15
CA THR A 571 -15.14 -16.67 -16.83
C THR A 571 -14.51 -15.45 -16.15
N ARG A 572 -14.83 -14.24 -16.62
CA ARG A 572 -14.40 -12.97 -16.01
C ARG A 572 -15.19 -12.65 -14.74
N ASN A 573 -16.43 -13.12 -14.63
CA ASN A 573 -17.37 -12.89 -13.52
C ASN A 573 -18.69 -13.66 -13.76
N THR A 574 -19.57 -13.69 -12.76
CA THR A 574 -20.94 -14.24 -12.85
C THR A 574 -21.72 -13.69 -14.04
N THR A 575 -21.58 -12.40 -14.34
CA THR A 575 -22.29 -11.77 -15.47
C THR A 575 -21.93 -12.45 -16.79
N GLU A 576 -20.65 -12.76 -17.01
CA GLU A 576 -20.23 -13.51 -18.20
C GLU A 576 -20.76 -14.93 -18.19
N SER A 577 -20.72 -15.63 -17.05
CA SER A 577 -21.29 -16.98 -16.89
C SER A 577 -22.77 -17.03 -17.31
N VAL A 578 -23.60 -16.10 -16.79
CA VAL A 578 -25.02 -16.02 -17.13
C VAL A 578 -25.22 -15.67 -18.61
N ASN A 579 -24.41 -14.76 -19.16
CA ASN A 579 -24.46 -14.44 -20.59
C ASN A 579 -24.05 -15.61 -21.48
N MET A 580 -23.10 -16.45 -21.07
CA MET A 580 -22.71 -17.65 -21.80
C MET A 580 -23.87 -18.63 -21.89
N VAL A 581 -24.62 -18.85 -20.80
CA VAL A 581 -25.83 -19.69 -20.84
C VAL A 581 -26.92 -19.06 -21.72
N ALA A 582 -27.18 -17.76 -21.57
CA ALA A 582 -28.18 -17.07 -22.38
C ALA A 582 -27.86 -17.10 -23.88
N GLN A 583 -26.59 -17.06 -24.28
CA GLN A 583 -26.18 -17.07 -25.69
C GLN A 583 -26.01 -18.47 -26.25
N GLY A 584 -25.60 -19.44 -25.43
CA GLY A 584 -25.27 -20.79 -25.87
C GLY A 584 -26.44 -21.78 -25.82
N LEU A 585 -27.51 -21.50 -25.07
CA LEU A 585 -28.69 -22.38 -25.07
C LEU A 585 -29.47 -22.24 -26.41
N PRO A 586 -29.88 -23.34 -27.06
CA PRO A 586 -30.58 -23.29 -28.35
C PRO A 586 -32.06 -22.90 -28.17
N TRP A 587 -32.33 -21.60 -28.10
CA TRP A 587 -33.68 -21.05 -27.91
C TRP A 587 -34.59 -21.20 -29.14
N LYS A 588 -35.90 -21.33 -28.89
CA LYS A 588 -36.95 -21.28 -29.89
C LYS A 588 -37.95 -20.18 -29.57
N ALA A 589 -38.57 -19.62 -30.62
CA ALA A 589 -39.68 -18.69 -30.42
C ALA A 589 -40.81 -19.37 -29.66
N GLY A 590 -41.32 -18.72 -28.61
CA GLY A 590 -42.30 -19.28 -27.68
C GLY A 590 -41.72 -19.86 -26.39
N ASP A 591 -40.39 -20.06 -26.31
CA ASP A 591 -39.74 -20.46 -25.07
C ASP A 591 -39.94 -19.38 -23.98
N ARG A 592 -40.02 -19.82 -22.72
CA ARG A 592 -40.19 -18.93 -21.57
C ARG A 592 -39.00 -19.04 -20.62
N VAL A 593 -38.58 -17.88 -20.09
CA VAL A 593 -37.67 -17.77 -18.95
C VAL A 593 -38.46 -17.24 -17.76
N ILE A 594 -38.46 -17.97 -16.66
CA ILE A 594 -39.05 -17.51 -15.39
C ILE A 594 -37.91 -17.07 -14.47
N THR A 595 -38.05 -15.88 -13.88
CA THR A 595 -37.07 -15.32 -12.95
C THR A 595 -37.78 -14.60 -11.79
N THR A 596 -37.04 -13.97 -10.89
CA THR A 596 -37.62 -13.31 -9.71
C THR A 596 -37.32 -11.81 -9.69
N ILE A 597 -38.07 -11.07 -8.89
CA ILE A 597 -37.78 -9.64 -8.68
C ILE A 597 -36.48 -9.44 -7.89
N LEU A 598 -35.95 -10.47 -7.22
CA LEU A 598 -34.71 -10.43 -6.44
C LEU A 598 -33.44 -10.34 -7.29
N GLU A 599 -33.54 -10.50 -8.61
CA GLU A 599 -32.36 -10.65 -9.45
C GLU A 599 -31.51 -9.38 -9.54
N HIS A 600 -30.21 -9.57 -9.36
CA HIS A 600 -29.22 -8.63 -9.83
C HIS A 600 -29.35 -8.44 -11.35
N HIS A 601 -29.04 -7.26 -11.87
CA HIS A 601 -29.18 -6.93 -13.30
C HIS A 601 -28.48 -7.96 -14.23
N SER A 602 -27.38 -8.55 -13.77
CA SER A 602 -26.65 -9.62 -14.47
C SER A 602 -27.47 -10.89 -14.71
N ASN A 603 -28.42 -11.23 -13.83
CA ASN A 603 -29.33 -12.35 -13.98
C ASN A 603 -30.75 -11.92 -14.41
N LEU A 604 -30.88 -10.76 -15.04
CA LEU A 604 -32.15 -10.25 -15.57
C LEU A 604 -32.03 -9.79 -17.02
N LEU A 605 -31.05 -8.93 -17.31
CA LEU A 605 -30.89 -8.31 -18.63
C LEU A 605 -30.59 -9.32 -19.75
N PRO A 606 -29.80 -10.39 -19.56
CA PRO A 606 -29.56 -11.38 -20.60
C PRO A 606 -30.86 -12.05 -21.07
N TRP A 607 -31.76 -12.37 -20.14
CA TRP A 607 -33.05 -12.99 -20.45
C TRP A 607 -33.96 -12.03 -21.22
N ARG A 608 -34.04 -10.77 -20.79
CA ARG A 608 -34.81 -9.73 -21.49
C ARG A 608 -34.33 -9.52 -22.93
N ARG A 609 -33.03 -9.68 -23.19
CA ARG A 609 -32.47 -9.57 -24.55
C ARG A 609 -32.99 -10.66 -25.49
N LEU A 610 -33.37 -11.83 -24.98
CA LEU A 610 -33.89 -12.95 -25.77
C LEU A 610 -35.29 -12.69 -26.33
N ALA A 611 -35.98 -11.62 -25.91
CA ALA A 611 -37.23 -11.18 -26.55
C ALA A 611 -37.06 -10.95 -28.06
N ARG A 612 -35.85 -10.61 -28.52
CA ARG A 612 -35.50 -10.48 -29.95
C ARG A 612 -35.55 -11.80 -30.72
N GLN A 613 -35.49 -12.93 -30.02
CA GLN A 613 -35.58 -14.29 -30.55
C GLN A 613 -36.97 -14.92 -30.31
N GLY A 614 -37.93 -14.15 -29.79
CA GLY A 614 -39.28 -14.64 -29.47
C GLY A 614 -39.40 -15.37 -28.13
N VAL A 615 -38.40 -15.23 -27.23
CA VAL A 615 -38.44 -15.77 -25.88
C VAL A 615 -39.09 -14.77 -24.92
N THR A 616 -40.01 -15.21 -24.08
CA THR A 616 -40.64 -14.32 -23.07
C THR A 616 -39.99 -14.46 -21.71
N THR A 617 -39.75 -13.35 -21.01
CA THR A 617 -39.26 -13.35 -19.62
C THR A 617 -40.37 -12.92 -18.66
N GLU A 618 -40.68 -13.77 -17.70
CA GLU A 618 -41.64 -13.51 -16.63
C GLU A 618 -40.92 -13.34 -15.29
N ILE A 619 -41.36 -12.36 -14.50
CA ILE A 619 -40.75 -12.02 -13.20
C ILE A 619 -41.76 -12.32 -12.10
N VAL A 620 -41.39 -13.25 -11.22
CA VAL A 620 -42.15 -13.60 -10.02
C VAL A 620 -41.78 -12.64 -8.89
N GLY A 621 -42.79 -12.18 -8.15
CA GLY A 621 -42.61 -11.31 -6.98
C GLY A 621 -42.09 -12.04 -5.74
N ILE A 622 -42.05 -11.31 -4.63
CA ILE A 622 -41.74 -11.84 -3.31
C ILE A 622 -42.92 -11.71 -2.36
N GLY A 623 -42.97 -12.59 -1.37
CA GLY A 623 -43.88 -12.53 -0.24
C GLY A 623 -43.45 -11.52 0.83
N PRO A 624 -44.26 -11.35 1.90
CA PRO A 624 -43.99 -10.42 2.99
C PRO A 624 -42.77 -10.81 3.85
N ASP A 625 -42.30 -12.05 3.76
CA ASP A 625 -41.07 -12.54 4.41
C ASP A 625 -39.82 -12.41 3.51
N TYR A 626 -39.96 -11.68 2.40
CA TYR A 626 -38.95 -11.47 1.36
C TYR A 626 -38.55 -12.71 0.54
N GLN A 627 -39.19 -13.86 0.76
CA GLN A 627 -38.98 -15.05 -0.07
C GLN A 627 -39.69 -14.92 -1.42
N PRO A 628 -39.20 -15.60 -2.49
CA PRO A 628 -39.95 -15.72 -3.74
C PRO A 628 -41.35 -16.29 -3.49
N ASP A 629 -42.36 -15.75 -4.19
CA ASP A 629 -43.71 -16.34 -4.17
C ASP A 629 -43.70 -17.69 -4.91
N LEU A 630 -43.47 -18.77 -4.16
CA LEU A 630 -43.38 -20.12 -4.70
C LEU A 630 -44.66 -20.57 -5.39
N ALA A 631 -45.83 -20.15 -4.92
CA ALA A 631 -47.09 -20.51 -5.53
C ALA A 631 -47.25 -19.79 -6.89
N ALA A 632 -46.82 -18.53 -7.00
CA ALA A 632 -46.76 -17.83 -8.28
C ALA A 632 -45.71 -18.43 -9.20
N LEU A 633 -44.55 -18.84 -8.68
CA LEU A 633 -43.52 -19.51 -9.46
C LEU A 633 -44.01 -20.86 -10.02
N GLU A 634 -44.65 -21.69 -9.20
CA GLU A 634 -45.24 -22.96 -9.62
C GLU A 634 -46.29 -22.79 -10.72
N ARG A 635 -47.14 -21.75 -10.62
CA ARG A 635 -48.10 -21.42 -11.70
C ARG A 635 -47.44 -20.88 -12.96
N ALA A 636 -46.32 -20.19 -12.83
CA ALA A 636 -45.62 -19.59 -13.96
C ALA A 636 -44.82 -20.63 -14.76
N VAL A 637 -44.28 -21.65 -14.08
CA VAL A 637 -43.55 -22.76 -14.71
C VAL A 637 -44.55 -23.70 -15.42
N THR A 638 -44.33 -23.94 -16.70
CA THR A 638 -45.20 -24.75 -17.57
C THR A 638 -44.33 -25.59 -18.51
N GLU A 639 -44.92 -26.46 -19.34
CA GLU A 639 -44.19 -27.24 -20.35
C GLU A 639 -43.42 -26.39 -21.38
N ASN A 640 -43.81 -25.12 -21.58
CA ASN A 640 -43.10 -24.18 -22.46
C ASN A 640 -41.96 -23.41 -21.74
N THR A 641 -41.78 -23.65 -20.44
CA THR A 641 -40.71 -23.03 -19.66
C THR A 641 -39.41 -23.75 -19.95
N ARG A 642 -38.48 -23.04 -20.61
CA ARG A 642 -37.18 -23.59 -21.00
C ARG A 642 -36.16 -23.45 -19.87
N LEU A 643 -36.21 -22.35 -19.14
CA LEU A 643 -35.25 -22.02 -18.08
C LEU A 643 -35.95 -21.28 -16.93
N VAL A 644 -35.64 -21.68 -15.70
CA VAL A 644 -35.84 -20.87 -14.51
C VAL A 644 -34.48 -20.36 -14.07
N ALA A 645 -34.34 -19.05 -13.89
CA ALA A 645 -33.08 -18.40 -13.52
C ALA A 645 -33.29 -17.55 -12.27
N LEU A 646 -32.59 -17.87 -11.17
CA LEU A 646 -32.72 -17.10 -9.94
C LEU A 646 -31.48 -17.07 -9.07
N THR A 647 -31.41 -16.09 -8.17
CA THR A 647 -30.36 -16.00 -7.17
C THR A 647 -30.57 -16.99 -6.02
N GLN A 648 -29.47 -17.60 -5.53
CA GLN A 648 -29.51 -18.36 -4.28
C GLN A 648 -29.56 -17.45 -3.06
N ALA A 649 -28.93 -16.28 -3.12
CA ALA A 649 -28.93 -15.31 -2.03
C ALA A 649 -28.96 -13.87 -2.56
N SER A 650 -29.95 -13.08 -2.11
CA SER A 650 -30.12 -11.70 -2.58
C SER A 650 -28.97 -10.80 -2.16
N ASN A 651 -28.45 -10.00 -3.10
CA ASN A 651 -27.42 -9.00 -2.82
C ASN A 651 -27.95 -7.72 -2.15
N VAL A 652 -29.25 -7.63 -1.93
CA VAL A 652 -29.91 -6.48 -1.27
C VAL A 652 -30.47 -6.91 0.08
N LEU A 653 -31.33 -7.93 0.09
CA LEU A 653 -32.07 -8.35 1.29
C LEU A 653 -31.35 -9.44 2.09
N GLY A 654 -30.30 -10.04 1.52
CA GLY A 654 -29.62 -11.19 2.12
C GLY A 654 -30.46 -12.46 2.15
N VAL A 655 -31.69 -12.47 1.62
CA VAL A 655 -32.58 -13.63 1.65
C VAL A 655 -32.01 -14.81 0.87
N VAL A 656 -32.01 -15.99 1.50
CA VAL A 656 -31.63 -17.27 0.90
C VAL A 656 -32.88 -17.94 0.33
N THR A 657 -32.87 -18.21 -0.97
CA THR A 657 -34.02 -18.78 -1.69
C THR A 657 -34.08 -20.30 -1.56
N PRO A 658 -35.27 -20.91 -1.58
CA PRO A 658 -35.45 -22.36 -1.41
C PRO A 658 -35.16 -23.12 -2.72
N ILE A 659 -33.90 -23.12 -3.14
CA ILE A 659 -33.46 -23.68 -4.44
C ILE A 659 -33.91 -25.13 -4.64
N ARG A 660 -33.88 -25.97 -3.60
CA ARG A 660 -34.30 -27.39 -3.70
C ARG A 660 -35.76 -27.56 -4.10
N GLU A 661 -36.63 -26.75 -3.53
CA GLU A 661 -38.07 -26.76 -3.84
C GLU A 661 -38.30 -26.26 -5.27
N ILE A 662 -37.56 -25.24 -5.67
CA ILE A 662 -37.64 -24.67 -7.02
C ILE A 662 -37.09 -25.67 -8.06
N ALA A 663 -35.99 -26.37 -7.77
CA ALA A 663 -35.46 -27.43 -8.62
C ALA A 663 -36.49 -28.53 -8.85
N LYS A 664 -37.24 -28.93 -7.82
CA LYS A 664 -38.36 -29.87 -7.97
C LYS A 664 -39.41 -29.34 -8.94
N ILE A 665 -39.86 -28.09 -8.79
CA ILE A 665 -40.84 -27.47 -9.70
C ILE A 665 -40.33 -27.46 -11.15
N CYS A 666 -39.04 -27.15 -11.35
CA CYS A 666 -38.41 -27.13 -12.67
C CYS A 666 -38.40 -28.53 -13.30
N HIS A 667 -37.92 -29.52 -12.55
CA HIS A 667 -37.82 -30.91 -13.02
C HIS A 667 -39.18 -31.53 -13.33
N ASP A 668 -40.21 -31.23 -12.53
CA ASP A 668 -41.58 -31.72 -12.75
C ASP A 668 -42.15 -31.22 -14.11
N HIS A 669 -41.60 -30.14 -14.69
CA HIS A 669 -41.99 -29.57 -15.99
C HIS A 669 -40.91 -29.67 -17.08
N GLY A 670 -39.77 -30.33 -16.81
CA GLY A 670 -38.66 -30.44 -17.76
C GLY A 670 -37.92 -29.12 -18.05
N ALA A 671 -38.05 -28.11 -17.17
CA ALA A 671 -37.34 -26.84 -17.28
C ALA A 671 -35.93 -26.97 -16.68
N LEU A 672 -34.96 -26.28 -17.29
CA LEU A 672 -33.61 -26.15 -16.72
C LEU A 672 -33.60 -25.12 -15.58
N LEU A 673 -32.66 -25.27 -14.65
CA LEU A 673 -32.46 -24.36 -13.52
C LEU A 673 -31.06 -23.74 -13.54
N LEU A 674 -30.99 -22.41 -13.66
CA LEU A 674 -29.79 -21.61 -13.41
C LEU A 674 -29.85 -20.92 -12.06
N VAL A 675 -28.80 -21.12 -11.27
CA VAL A 675 -28.63 -20.50 -9.96
C VAL A 675 -27.49 -19.49 -9.97
N ASP A 676 -27.80 -18.23 -9.66
CA ASP A 676 -26.82 -17.19 -9.35
C ASP A 676 -26.40 -17.29 -7.88
N GLY A 677 -25.24 -17.91 -7.66
CA GLY A 677 -24.61 -18.12 -6.37
C GLY A 677 -23.62 -17.02 -5.97
N ALA A 678 -23.58 -15.87 -6.66
CA ALA A 678 -22.54 -14.87 -6.43
C ALA A 678 -22.46 -14.35 -4.99
N GLN A 679 -23.57 -14.37 -4.24
CA GLN A 679 -23.59 -14.07 -2.81
C GLN A 679 -23.62 -15.32 -1.93
N ALA A 680 -24.12 -16.47 -2.39
CA ALA A 680 -24.18 -17.66 -1.54
C ALA A 680 -22.79 -18.27 -1.29
N VAL A 681 -21.98 -18.39 -2.34
CA VAL A 681 -20.64 -19.03 -2.30
C VAL A 681 -19.70 -18.45 -1.24
N PRO A 682 -19.59 -17.13 -1.01
CA PRO A 682 -18.73 -16.60 0.06
C PRO A 682 -19.25 -16.82 1.47
N HIS A 683 -20.55 -17.06 1.66
CA HIS A 683 -21.22 -16.95 2.98
C HIS A 683 -21.72 -18.30 3.53
N MET A 684 -21.90 -19.31 2.69
CA MET A 684 -22.44 -20.60 3.12
C MET A 684 -21.89 -21.78 2.30
N PRO A 685 -21.95 -23.02 2.85
CA PRO A 685 -21.67 -24.22 2.08
C PRO A 685 -22.61 -24.34 0.87
N VAL A 686 -22.06 -24.77 -0.25
CA VAL A 686 -22.78 -24.98 -1.50
C VAL A 686 -22.49 -26.38 -2.00
N ASN A 687 -23.55 -27.09 -2.38
CA ASN A 687 -23.44 -28.38 -3.07
C ASN A 687 -24.45 -28.37 -4.23
N THR A 688 -23.97 -28.30 -5.47
CA THR A 688 -24.82 -28.21 -6.66
C THR A 688 -25.63 -29.48 -6.90
N GLU A 689 -25.14 -30.65 -6.48
CA GLU A 689 -25.88 -31.91 -6.51
C GLU A 689 -27.09 -31.83 -5.55
N ASP A 690 -26.85 -31.39 -4.31
CA ASP A 690 -27.91 -31.25 -3.30
C ASP A 690 -28.92 -30.15 -3.64
N LEU A 691 -28.50 -29.14 -4.41
CA LEU A 691 -29.36 -28.06 -4.90
C LEU A 691 -30.20 -28.49 -6.11
N GLY A 692 -29.72 -29.47 -6.89
CA GLY A 692 -30.41 -29.98 -8.07
C GLY A 692 -30.49 -29.00 -9.23
N CYS A 693 -29.54 -28.07 -9.36
CA CYS A 693 -29.49 -27.12 -10.47
C CYS A 693 -28.72 -27.67 -11.69
N ASP A 694 -29.00 -27.10 -12.87
CA ASP A 694 -28.29 -27.44 -14.12
C ASP A 694 -27.11 -26.51 -14.39
N PHE A 695 -27.24 -25.24 -13.97
CA PHE A 695 -26.20 -24.22 -14.08
C PHE A 695 -25.98 -23.53 -12.73
N TYR A 696 -24.73 -23.30 -12.38
CA TYR A 696 -24.38 -22.56 -11.17
C TYR A 696 -23.29 -21.52 -11.45
N CYS A 697 -23.55 -20.26 -11.12
CA CYS A 697 -22.69 -19.14 -11.48
C CYS A 697 -22.21 -18.36 -10.25
N PHE A 698 -20.93 -18.01 -10.17
CA PHE A 698 -20.43 -17.13 -9.10
C PHE A 698 -19.15 -16.36 -9.51
N SER A 699 -18.75 -15.39 -8.69
CA SER A 699 -17.61 -14.50 -8.95
C SER A 699 -16.53 -14.66 -7.89
N GLY A 700 -15.27 -14.79 -8.30
CA GLY A 700 -14.15 -14.96 -7.38
C GLY A 700 -13.94 -13.77 -6.46
N HIS A 701 -14.08 -12.54 -6.96
CA HIS A 701 -13.84 -11.31 -6.19
C HIS A 701 -14.76 -11.11 -4.98
N LYS A 702 -15.87 -11.85 -4.87
CA LYS A 702 -16.75 -11.84 -3.69
C LYS A 702 -16.36 -12.88 -2.63
N MET A 703 -15.55 -13.86 -3.00
CA MET A 703 -15.12 -14.98 -2.16
C MET A 703 -13.59 -14.99 -1.93
N SER A 704 -13.04 -13.79 -1.73
CA SER A 704 -11.61 -13.53 -1.54
C SER A 704 -10.69 -13.87 -2.71
N GLY A 705 -11.25 -14.25 -3.86
CA GLY A 705 -10.52 -14.49 -5.10
C GLY A 705 -10.19 -13.20 -5.87
N PRO A 706 -9.38 -13.30 -6.93
CA PRO A 706 -8.98 -12.13 -7.72
C PRO A 706 -10.13 -11.55 -8.55
N THR A 707 -10.04 -10.25 -8.88
CA THR A 707 -10.91 -9.66 -9.91
C THR A 707 -10.63 -10.27 -11.29
N GLY A 708 -11.62 -10.20 -12.18
CA GLY A 708 -11.53 -10.84 -13.50
C GLY A 708 -11.55 -12.37 -13.43
N THR A 709 -12.14 -12.94 -12.37
CA THR A 709 -12.40 -14.37 -12.21
C THR A 709 -13.86 -14.60 -11.85
N GLY A 710 -14.47 -15.55 -12.55
CA GLY A 710 -15.83 -16.03 -12.36
C GLY A 710 -15.91 -17.49 -12.76
N VAL A 711 -17.03 -18.11 -12.42
CA VAL A 711 -17.25 -19.54 -12.64
C VAL A 711 -18.63 -19.74 -13.25
N LEU A 712 -18.69 -20.59 -14.27
CA LEU A 712 -19.89 -21.26 -14.73
C LEU A 712 -19.68 -22.76 -14.49
N TRP A 713 -20.48 -23.35 -13.62
CA TRP A 713 -20.59 -24.80 -13.53
C TRP A 713 -21.83 -25.26 -14.30
N MET A 714 -21.69 -26.34 -15.04
CA MET A 714 -22.76 -26.95 -15.81
C MET A 714 -22.82 -28.43 -15.49
N LYS A 715 -23.99 -28.92 -15.07
CA LYS A 715 -24.21 -30.35 -14.85
C LYS A 715 -23.96 -31.14 -16.13
N GLU A 716 -24.54 -30.66 -17.23
CA GLU A 716 -24.33 -31.17 -18.57
C GLU A 716 -23.84 -30.05 -19.50
N ALA A 717 -22.90 -30.37 -20.39
CA ALA A 717 -22.37 -29.48 -21.41
C ALA A 717 -23.37 -29.23 -22.56
N CYS A 718 -24.52 -28.65 -22.23
CA CYS A 718 -25.69 -28.52 -23.12
C CYS A 718 -25.81 -27.16 -23.82
N ILE A 719 -24.79 -26.30 -23.71
CA ILE A 719 -24.73 -25.00 -24.39
C ILE A 719 -23.66 -24.98 -25.48
N GLU A 720 -23.91 -24.23 -26.54
CA GLU A 720 -22.91 -23.91 -27.56
C GLU A 720 -21.91 -22.85 -27.05
N PRO A 721 -20.61 -22.94 -27.37
CA PRO A 721 -19.63 -21.92 -26.99
C PRO A 721 -19.96 -20.56 -27.61
N ALA A 722 -20.21 -19.56 -26.75
CA ALA A 722 -20.58 -18.20 -27.18
C ALA A 722 -19.41 -17.41 -27.82
N MET A 723 -18.17 -17.78 -27.54
CA MET A 723 -16.97 -17.16 -28.12
C MET A 723 -16.12 -18.22 -28.80
N LEU A 724 -15.72 -17.96 -30.05
CA LEU A 724 -14.89 -18.86 -30.86
C LEU A 724 -13.47 -18.31 -31.06
N GLY A 725 -12.44 -19.15 -30.94
CA GLY A 725 -11.05 -18.72 -31.14
C GLY A 725 -9.99 -19.79 -30.86
N GLY A 726 -8.74 -19.33 -30.70
CA GLY A 726 -7.64 -20.20 -30.24
C GLY A 726 -7.85 -20.66 -28.80
N GLY A 727 -7.21 -21.76 -28.40
CA GLY A 727 -7.34 -22.31 -27.04
C GLY A 727 -8.45 -23.36 -26.89
N MET A 728 -9.58 -23.17 -27.57
CA MET A 728 -10.78 -24.01 -27.44
C MET A 728 -10.96 -25.11 -28.50
N ILE A 729 -10.14 -25.13 -29.54
CA ILE A 729 -10.24 -26.09 -30.66
C ILE A 729 -9.29 -27.27 -30.46
N GLU A 730 -9.66 -28.47 -30.89
CA GLU A 730 -8.72 -29.58 -31.05
C GLU A 730 -8.02 -29.48 -32.41
N THR A 731 -8.80 -29.38 -33.49
CA THR A 731 -8.29 -29.19 -34.86
C THR A 731 -9.00 -28.05 -35.59
N VAL A 732 -8.30 -27.35 -36.49
CA VAL A 732 -8.84 -26.34 -37.41
C VAL A 732 -8.30 -26.63 -38.80
N THR A 733 -9.18 -26.65 -39.78
CA THR A 733 -8.90 -26.77 -41.22
C THR A 733 -9.52 -25.60 -41.97
N ALA A 734 -9.27 -25.50 -43.29
CA ALA A 734 -9.93 -24.48 -44.10
C ALA A 734 -11.46 -24.64 -44.15
N ASP A 735 -11.96 -25.88 -44.00
CA ASP A 735 -13.37 -26.22 -44.20
C ASP A 735 -14.15 -26.39 -42.87
N GLY A 736 -13.49 -26.32 -41.72
CA GLY A 736 -14.14 -26.51 -40.42
C GLY A 736 -13.19 -26.68 -39.24
N TYR A 737 -13.76 -26.94 -38.06
CA TYR A 737 -13.03 -27.11 -36.80
C TYR A 737 -13.68 -28.16 -35.90
N THR A 738 -12.90 -28.73 -34.98
CA THR A 738 -13.39 -29.57 -33.87
C THR A 738 -13.06 -28.90 -32.54
N LEU A 739 -13.95 -29.00 -31.55
CA LEU A 739 -13.77 -28.43 -30.22
C LEU A 739 -12.90 -29.32 -29.34
N SER A 740 -12.12 -28.73 -28.43
CA SER A 740 -11.44 -29.48 -27.38
C SER A 740 -12.44 -30.07 -26.38
N PRO A 741 -12.19 -31.25 -25.81
CA PRO A 741 -13.06 -31.79 -24.77
C PRO A 741 -12.97 -30.94 -23.48
N GLY A 742 -13.96 -31.10 -22.59
CA GLY A 742 -13.94 -30.50 -21.25
C GLY A 742 -14.27 -29.01 -21.22
N TYR A 743 -13.70 -28.30 -20.25
CA TYR A 743 -13.90 -26.85 -20.06
C TYR A 743 -13.22 -26.02 -21.16
N GLN A 744 -12.21 -26.59 -21.82
CA GLN A 744 -11.39 -25.91 -22.82
C GLN A 744 -12.24 -25.38 -23.99
N GLN A 745 -13.29 -26.09 -24.41
CA GLN A 745 -14.18 -25.60 -25.47
C GLN A 745 -14.90 -24.29 -25.13
N TYR A 746 -15.00 -23.95 -23.85
CA TYR A 746 -15.72 -22.77 -23.36
C TYR A 746 -14.79 -21.61 -22.99
N GLU A 747 -13.46 -21.83 -22.96
CA GLU A 747 -12.45 -20.82 -22.62
C GLU A 747 -11.64 -20.37 -23.85
N ALA A 748 -12.29 -19.61 -24.73
CA ALA A 748 -11.65 -19.08 -25.93
C ALA A 748 -10.59 -18.02 -25.59
N GLY A 749 -9.43 -18.12 -26.26
CA GLY A 749 -8.29 -17.23 -26.11
C GLY A 749 -7.34 -17.65 -24.98
N THR A 750 -6.37 -16.79 -24.66
CA THR A 750 -5.53 -16.98 -23.48
C THR A 750 -6.34 -16.59 -22.24
N PRO A 751 -6.60 -17.51 -21.29
CA PRO A 751 -7.41 -17.21 -20.13
C PRO A 751 -6.66 -16.32 -19.12
N ASN A 752 -7.37 -15.86 -18.09
CA ASN A 752 -6.76 -15.21 -16.92
C ASN A 752 -6.08 -16.26 -16.03
N ILE A 753 -4.93 -16.79 -16.48
CA ILE A 753 -4.25 -17.93 -15.83
C ILE A 753 -3.88 -17.62 -14.38
N ALA A 754 -3.24 -16.46 -14.14
CA ALA A 754 -2.88 -16.03 -12.79
C ALA A 754 -4.12 -15.90 -11.90
N GLY A 755 -5.20 -15.30 -12.42
CA GLY A 755 -6.46 -15.17 -11.73
C GLY A 755 -7.10 -16.51 -11.39
N GLY A 756 -7.18 -17.45 -12.34
CA GLY A 756 -7.73 -18.79 -12.11
C GLY A 756 -6.94 -19.57 -11.05
N ILE A 757 -5.60 -19.49 -11.07
CA ILE A 757 -4.76 -20.06 -10.01
C ILE A 757 -5.05 -19.39 -8.65
N GLY A 758 -5.17 -18.07 -8.62
CA GLY A 758 -5.55 -17.32 -7.42
C GLY A 758 -6.94 -17.67 -6.90
N LEU A 759 -7.92 -17.91 -7.79
CA LEU A 759 -9.25 -18.40 -7.43
C LEU A 759 -9.18 -19.78 -6.77
N GLY A 760 -8.38 -20.70 -7.32
CA GLY A 760 -8.12 -21.99 -6.68
C GLY A 760 -7.45 -21.88 -5.31
N ALA A 761 -6.60 -20.87 -5.10
CA ALA A 761 -6.03 -20.57 -3.78
C ALA A 761 -7.07 -20.01 -2.80
N ALA A 762 -8.00 -19.17 -3.28
CA ALA A 762 -9.08 -18.61 -2.47
C ALA A 762 -10.03 -19.71 -2.00
N VAL A 763 -10.38 -20.66 -2.88
CA VAL A 763 -11.12 -21.87 -2.51
C VAL A 763 -10.41 -22.63 -1.39
N SER A 764 -9.11 -22.92 -1.54
CA SER A 764 -8.36 -23.64 -0.51
C SER A 764 -8.32 -22.89 0.82
N TYR A 765 -8.24 -21.56 0.79
CA TYR A 765 -8.26 -20.72 1.98
C TYR A 765 -9.61 -20.81 2.73
N LEU A 766 -10.72 -20.67 2.01
CA LEU A 766 -12.06 -20.80 2.58
C LEU A 766 -12.35 -22.22 3.10
N GLN A 767 -11.90 -23.25 2.39
CA GLN A 767 -12.00 -24.64 2.84
C GLN A 767 -11.21 -24.88 4.13
N ALA A 768 -10.02 -24.29 4.26
CA ALA A 768 -9.18 -24.43 5.45
C ALA A 768 -9.82 -23.80 6.70
N ILE A 769 -10.55 -22.69 6.52
CA ILE A 769 -11.37 -22.10 7.60
C ILE A 769 -12.59 -23.00 7.87
N GLY A 770 -13.23 -23.47 6.79
CA GLY A 770 -14.42 -24.30 6.80
C GLY A 770 -15.71 -23.48 6.63
N MET A 771 -16.47 -23.74 5.56
CA MET A 771 -17.66 -22.95 5.22
C MET A 771 -18.77 -23.02 6.27
N GLU A 772 -18.91 -24.14 6.99
CA GLU A 772 -19.85 -24.26 8.12
C GLU A 772 -19.47 -23.41 9.33
N ARG A 773 -18.17 -23.13 9.50
CA ARG A 773 -17.67 -22.24 10.55
C ARG A 773 -17.90 -20.78 10.15
N ILE A 774 -17.59 -20.45 8.89
CA ILE A 774 -17.88 -19.14 8.29
C ILE A 774 -19.37 -18.81 8.42
N HIS A 775 -20.24 -19.71 7.95
CA HIS A 775 -21.68 -19.50 7.95
C HIS A 775 -22.22 -19.21 9.36
N ARG A 776 -21.84 -20.03 10.35
CA ARG A 776 -22.27 -19.82 11.75
C ARG A 776 -21.73 -18.53 12.36
N TYR A 777 -20.48 -18.19 12.06
CA TYR A 777 -19.87 -16.96 12.58
C TYR A 777 -20.57 -15.72 12.01
N GLU A 778 -20.75 -15.67 10.70
CA GLU A 778 -21.45 -14.58 10.03
C GLU A 778 -22.92 -14.49 10.44
N ALA A 779 -23.62 -15.62 10.63
CA ALA A 779 -24.99 -15.61 11.13
C ALA A 779 -25.10 -14.91 12.49
N GLY A 780 -24.19 -15.20 13.43
CA GLY A 780 -24.16 -14.53 14.74
C GLY A 780 -23.88 -13.02 14.66
N LEU A 781 -22.98 -12.61 13.75
CA LEU A 781 -22.73 -11.19 13.47
C LEU A 781 -23.95 -10.50 12.85
N THR A 782 -24.60 -11.17 11.90
CA THR A 782 -25.79 -10.65 11.20
C THR A 782 -26.95 -10.44 12.17
N ASP A 783 -27.20 -11.41 13.05
CA ASP A 783 -28.21 -11.31 14.10
C ASP A 783 -27.95 -10.14 15.04
N ARG A 784 -26.69 -9.96 15.46
CA ARG A 784 -26.28 -8.82 16.29
C ARG A 784 -26.55 -7.50 15.57
N LEU A 785 -26.14 -7.38 14.31
CA LEU A 785 -26.30 -6.16 13.53
C LEU A 785 -27.79 -5.80 13.37
N ILE A 786 -28.61 -6.74 12.93
CA ILE A 786 -30.06 -6.51 12.73
C ILE A 786 -30.73 -6.14 14.05
N ALA A 787 -30.44 -6.88 15.13
CA ALA A 787 -31.00 -6.58 16.45
C ALA A 787 -30.56 -5.22 16.99
N ALA A 788 -29.35 -4.76 16.68
CA ALA A 788 -28.84 -3.47 17.12
C ALA A 788 -29.45 -2.32 16.32
N LEU A 789 -29.49 -2.41 14.98
CA LEU A 789 -30.11 -1.41 14.12
C LEU A 789 -31.61 -1.24 14.43
N SER A 790 -32.31 -2.35 14.67
CA SER A 790 -33.76 -2.33 14.96
C SER A 790 -34.14 -1.68 16.28
N LYS A 791 -33.18 -1.36 17.16
CA LYS A 791 -33.43 -0.60 18.40
C LYS A 791 -33.65 0.89 18.15
N ASN A 792 -33.13 1.40 17.05
CA ASN A 792 -33.26 2.81 16.68
C ASN A 792 -34.51 2.96 15.80
N ASN A 793 -35.50 3.70 16.31
CA ASN A 793 -36.79 3.88 15.63
C ASN A 793 -36.72 4.69 14.33
N ARG A 794 -35.58 5.33 14.04
CA ARG A 794 -35.32 6.05 12.79
C ARG A 794 -34.64 5.18 11.73
N ILE A 795 -34.28 3.93 12.06
CA ILE A 795 -33.60 3.02 11.14
C ILE A 795 -34.56 1.89 10.76
N HIS A 796 -34.82 1.74 9.47
CA HIS A 796 -35.68 0.69 8.93
C HIS A 796 -34.82 -0.37 8.24
N VAL A 797 -34.82 -1.59 8.76
CA VAL A 797 -34.02 -2.71 8.25
C VAL A 797 -34.84 -3.57 7.29
N TYR A 798 -34.25 -3.92 6.16
CA TYR A 798 -34.82 -4.78 5.11
C TYR A 798 -34.03 -6.08 5.03
N ALA A 799 -34.43 -7.06 5.83
CA ALA A 799 -33.87 -8.40 5.86
C ALA A 799 -34.93 -9.42 6.34
N PRO A 800 -34.86 -10.70 5.92
CA PRO A 800 -35.73 -11.74 6.44
C PRO A 800 -35.69 -11.83 7.96
N PRO A 801 -36.82 -12.02 8.66
CA PRO A 801 -36.84 -12.10 10.11
C PRO A 801 -36.20 -13.39 10.64
N ASP A 802 -36.30 -14.48 9.89
CA ASP A 802 -35.72 -15.79 10.22
C ASP A 802 -34.20 -15.80 9.93
N PRO A 803 -33.33 -15.95 10.95
CA PRO A 803 -31.89 -16.04 10.77
C PRO A 803 -31.44 -17.17 9.84
N ALA A 804 -32.18 -18.28 9.78
CA ALA A 804 -31.83 -19.42 8.94
C ALA A 804 -32.02 -19.15 7.44
N ARG A 805 -32.72 -18.05 7.09
CA ARG A 805 -33.07 -17.68 5.71
C ARG A 805 -32.29 -16.48 5.21
N ARG A 806 -31.18 -16.09 5.85
CA ARG A 806 -30.39 -14.93 5.45
C ARG A 806 -28.88 -15.13 5.54
N ILE A 807 -28.15 -14.42 4.69
CA ILE A 807 -26.70 -14.24 4.76
C ILE A 807 -26.35 -12.90 5.41
N GLY A 808 -25.06 -12.61 5.58
CA GLY A 808 -24.54 -11.36 6.14
C GLY A 808 -24.69 -10.12 5.26
N VAL A 809 -25.85 -9.92 4.64
CA VAL A 809 -26.20 -8.72 3.85
C VAL A 809 -27.40 -8.05 4.47
N VAL A 810 -27.21 -6.82 4.97
CA VAL A 810 -28.23 -6.06 5.68
C VAL A 810 -28.43 -4.72 4.99
N SER A 811 -29.58 -4.55 4.33
CA SER A 811 -30.01 -3.27 3.80
C SER A 811 -30.83 -2.50 4.84
N PHE A 812 -30.67 -1.19 4.90
CA PHE A 812 -31.46 -0.32 5.76
C PHE A 812 -31.60 1.10 5.19
N THR A 813 -32.59 1.83 5.69
CA THR A 813 -32.78 3.27 5.45
C THR A 813 -32.82 4.02 6.77
N VAL A 814 -32.53 5.32 6.74
CA VAL A 814 -32.54 6.19 7.92
C VAL A 814 -33.49 7.36 7.69
N ASP A 815 -34.42 7.58 8.60
CA ASP A 815 -35.45 8.61 8.48
C ASP A 815 -34.85 10.01 8.35
N GLY A 816 -35.19 10.67 7.24
CA GLY A 816 -34.76 12.04 6.93
C GLY A 816 -33.40 12.14 6.24
N PHE A 817 -32.75 11.01 5.88
CA PHE A 817 -31.46 11.01 5.20
C PHE A 817 -31.49 10.27 3.88
N HIS A 818 -30.80 10.80 2.87
CA HIS A 818 -30.57 10.07 1.63
C HIS A 818 -29.51 8.97 1.86
N PRO A 819 -29.65 7.74 1.30
CA PRO A 819 -28.69 6.65 1.53
C PRO A 819 -27.21 7.00 1.25
N HIS A 820 -26.96 7.82 0.23
CA HIS A 820 -25.61 8.32 -0.07
C HIS A 820 -25.03 9.22 1.04
N GLU A 821 -25.87 10.02 1.69
CA GLU A 821 -25.42 10.89 2.78
C GLU A 821 -25.03 10.06 4.01
N VAL A 822 -25.82 9.04 4.35
CA VAL A 822 -25.51 8.12 5.45
C VAL A 822 -24.20 7.38 5.18
N ALA A 823 -24.02 6.85 3.97
CA ALA A 823 -22.79 6.15 3.59
C ALA A 823 -21.56 7.06 3.66
N LEU A 824 -21.68 8.31 3.19
CA LEU A 824 -20.60 9.30 3.27
C LEU A 824 -20.25 9.65 4.72
N GLN A 825 -21.26 9.87 5.57
CA GLN A 825 -21.03 10.19 6.99
C GLN A 825 -20.37 9.03 7.74
N LEU A 826 -20.73 7.78 7.44
CA LEU A 826 -20.10 6.60 8.03
C LEU A 826 -18.61 6.49 7.65
N ASP A 827 -18.28 6.76 6.39
CA ASP A 827 -16.90 6.80 5.91
C ASP A 827 -16.11 7.92 6.59
N GLU A 828 -16.62 9.16 6.55
CA GLU A 828 -15.93 10.34 7.08
C GLU A 828 -15.79 10.36 8.61
N ALA A 829 -16.80 9.86 9.34
CA ALA A 829 -16.82 9.92 10.79
C ALA A 829 -16.04 8.79 11.47
N ALA A 830 -16.01 7.60 10.86
CA ALA A 830 -15.57 6.39 11.54
C ALA A 830 -14.78 5.39 10.67
N ASP A 831 -14.38 5.77 9.44
CA ASP A 831 -13.71 4.87 8.49
C ASP A 831 -14.54 3.57 8.25
N ILE A 832 -15.87 3.70 8.17
CA ILE A 832 -16.83 2.61 7.95
C ILE A 832 -17.34 2.60 6.52
N MET A 833 -16.89 1.62 5.75
CA MET A 833 -17.19 1.50 4.33
C MET A 833 -18.43 0.63 4.13
N VAL A 834 -19.54 1.28 3.76
CA VAL A 834 -20.81 0.65 3.35
C VAL A 834 -21.14 1.02 1.90
N ARG A 835 -22.10 0.32 1.29
CA ARG A 835 -22.65 0.67 -0.03
C ARG A 835 -23.94 1.46 0.10
N SER A 836 -24.24 2.33 -0.86
CA SER A 836 -25.56 2.96 -0.99
C SER A 836 -26.06 2.96 -2.45
N GLY A 837 -27.38 3.02 -2.62
CA GLY A 837 -28.07 3.08 -3.92
C GLY A 837 -28.95 1.86 -4.19
N HIS A 838 -29.18 1.53 -5.48
CA HIS A 838 -30.05 0.41 -5.89
C HIS A 838 -29.33 -0.95 -5.98
N HIS A 839 -28.02 -1.00 -5.72
CA HIS A 839 -27.20 -2.22 -5.70
C HIS A 839 -27.34 -3.10 -6.94
N CYS A 840 -27.56 -2.49 -8.12
CA CYS A 840 -27.84 -3.22 -9.36
C CYS A 840 -29.03 -4.20 -9.26
N CYS A 841 -30.03 -3.87 -8.45
CA CYS A 841 -31.26 -4.63 -8.23
C CYS A 841 -32.46 -3.65 -8.13
N GLN A 842 -32.47 -2.65 -9.02
CA GLN A 842 -33.45 -1.56 -9.02
C GLN A 842 -34.92 -2.02 -9.02
N PRO A 843 -35.34 -3.04 -9.80
CA PRO A 843 -36.74 -3.51 -9.76
C PRO A 843 -37.20 -3.95 -8.37
N LEU A 844 -36.34 -4.65 -7.61
CA LEU A 844 -36.63 -5.03 -6.22
C LEU A 844 -36.78 -3.79 -5.34
N VAL A 845 -35.79 -2.92 -5.40
CA VAL A 845 -35.70 -1.73 -4.53
C VAL A 845 -36.90 -0.80 -4.76
N GLU A 846 -37.32 -0.62 -6.01
CA GLU A 846 -38.55 0.13 -6.35
C GLU A 846 -39.82 -0.60 -5.88
N SER A 847 -39.89 -1.93 -6.00
CA SER A 847 -41.05 -2.71 -5.52
C SER A 847 -41.24 -2.65 -4.01
N LEU A 848 -40.16 -2.36 -3.26
CA LEU A 848 -40.19 -2.12 -1.82
C LEU A 848 -40.58 -0.67 -1.45
N GLY A 849 -40.81 0.20 -2.44
CA GLY A 849 -41.15 1.61 -2.23
C GLY A 849 -39.95 2.49 -1.88
N LEU A 850 -38.73 2.12 -2.32
CA LEU A 850 -37.48 2.78 -1.94
C LEU A 850 -36.78 3.42 -3.17
N PRO A 851 -37.37 4.43 -3.82
CA PRO A 851 -36.85 4.98 -5.08
C PRO A 851 -35.43 5.56 -4.97
N GLU A 852 -35.04 6.03 -3.78
CA GLU A 852 -33.70 6.58 -3.50
C GLU A 852 -32.65 5.50 -3.17
N GLY A 853 -33.07 4.23 -3.06
CA GLY A 853 -32.20 3.11 -2.70
C GLY A 853 -32.07 2.87 -1.19
N THR A 854 -31.07 2.08 -0.82
CA THR A 854 -30.78 1.74 0.58
C THR A 854 -29.30 1.91 0.89
N VAL A 855 -28.97 2.02 2.18
CA VAL A 855 -27.63 1.71 2.67
C VAL A 855 -27.52 0.21 2.83
N ARG A 856 -26.37 -0.38 2.53
CA ARG A 856 -26.12 -1.82 2.68
C ARG A 856 -24.80 -2.04 3.41
N ALA A 857 -24.91 -2.61 4.60
CA ALA A 857 -23.78 -3.19 5.33
C ALA A 857 -23.75 -4.69 5.03
N SER A 858 -22.65 -5.15 4.45
CA SER A 858 -22.42 -6.55 4.09
C SER A 858 -21.18 -7.07 4.77
N LEU A 859 -21.37 -8.06 5.63
CA LEU A 859 -20.39 -8.71 6.47
C LEU A 859 -19.61 -9.77 5.68
N ALA A 860 -18.45 -10.11 6.19
CA ALA A 860 -17.65 -11.26 5.79
C ALA A 860 -17.07 -11.92 7.05
N TYR A 861 -16.56 -13.12 6.86
CA TYR A 861 -15.98 -13.99 7.88
C TYR A 861 -14.75 -13.44 8.63
N TYR A 862 -14.23 -12.29 8.21
CA TYR A 862 -13.16 -11.53 8.86
C TYR A 862 -13.65 -10.26 9.57
N ASN A 863 -14.95 -9.93 9.52
CA ASN A 863 -15.52 -8.83 10.28
C ASN A 863 -15.71 -9.20 11.75
N THR A 864 -15.83 -8.20 12.63
CA THR A 864 -15.89 -8.42 14.09
C THR A 864 -17.14 -7.84 14.73
N ARG A 865 -17.43 -8.26 15.97
CA ARG A 865 -18.52 -7.68 16.78
C ARG A 865 -18.28 -6.21 17.09
N GLN A 866 -17.02 -5.83 17.29
CA GLN A 866 -16.59 -4.47 17.59
C GLN A 866 -16.83 -3.54 16.39
N GLU A 867 -16.63 -4.04 15.17
CA GLU A 867 -16.95 -3.30 13.94
C GLU A 867 -18.45 -3.01 13.83
N ILE A 868 -19.30 -3.98 14.19
CA ILE A 868 -20.77 -3.79 14.27
C ILE A 868 -21.11 -2.76 15.35
N ASP A 869 -20.49 -2.86 16.52
CA ASP A 869 -20.76 -1.96 17.63
C ASP A 869 -20.39 -0.51 17.29
N LEU A 870 -19.29 -0.30 16.56
CA LEU A 870 -18.92 1.03 16.08
C LEU A 870 -19.90 1.55 15.01
N LEU A 871 -20.30 0.70 14.05
CA LEU A 871 -21.32 1.07 13.06
C LEU A 871 -22.61 1.55 13.72
N VAL A 872 -23.11 0.80 14.70
CA VAL A 872 -24.35 1.14 15.41
C VAL A 872 -24.17 2.44 16.19
N ALA A 873 -23.06 2.61 16.91
CA ALA A 873 -22.78 3.84 17.65
C ALA A 873 -22.72 5.07 16.72
N THR A 874 -22.07 4.97 15.57
CA THR A 874 -22.00 6.06 14.59
C THR A 874 -23.37 6.36 13.98
N LEU A 875 -24.19 5.34 13.67
CA LEU A 875 -25.56 5.57 13.19
C LEU A 875 -26.46 6.21 14.26
N ASP A 876 -26.30 5.85 15.53
CA ASP A 876 -26.97 6.49 16.64
C ASP A 876 -26.55 7.95 16.81
N GLU A 877 -25.32 8.32 16.44
CA GLU A 877 -24.88 9.72 16.39
C GLU A 877 -25.46 10.47 15.18
N ILE A 878 -25.50 9.85 14.01
CA ILE A 878 -26.08 10.43 12.78
C ILE A 878 -27.59 10.73 12.95
N THR A 879 -28.29 9.90 13.73
CA THR A 879 -29.75 9.97 13.90
C THR A 879 -30.21 10.89 15.04
N ARG A 880 -29.28 11.40 15.86
CA ARG A 880 -29.53 12.42 16.90
C ARG A 880 -29.65 13.81 16.28
#